data_AF-A0A1W9W020-F1
#
_entry.id   AF-A0A1W9W020-F1
#
_cell.length_a   1.000
_cell.length_b   1.000
_cell.length_c   1.000
_cell.angle_alpha   90.00
_cell.angle_beta   90.00
_cell.angle_gamma   90.00
#
_symmetry.space_group_name_H-M   'P 1'
#
loop_
_entity.id
_entity.type
_entity.pdbx_description
1 polymer ?
#
loop_
_entity_poly.entity_id
_entity_poly.type
_entity_poly.pdbx_seq_one_letter_code
_entity_poly.pdbx_strand_id
1 'polypeptide(L)'
;MQRIVSIDVLRGFSLTGMIVCHFMLEYGDAHAPESLLYFIMDHALGDFGAVWFLLLVGVSQVVSGDRKKEMGEINLMKKAFLRGAYVFTAGLLMAALAWGPKNIWNWDILTLIGSAYIVLFFCRFLPSWTILLMVAVIAFMTPWLRGTVDFAADWGGKFIQTPVISDYLPGILVDPVSEYEPSWRLPEMIRGFFLSGFFPIFPWIVFPLIGFVIGRRMVAKQMKRDLPFLLMIGLVLMFFAFTAAYASLFRSGSSHITDYIAPFSLFPNSNTMVYLQVGQALVLFALMYYYYDGRDTTPRPGIFATGFKRMSRHSLRHKGNQMKRVVSIDVLRGASLALMIIIHCMIAYGDTRASESLLYFFFDHVIGGLGATWFLLMVGISQVLSAGRKKSADEFNLMKKAFLRGAYLFAAGLLQSTLAFGPSEMWDWDILPLIGSATVALYFCRFLPSWLILVISAALAFTAPWLRSFVDFTVAWGGELVQSTFFSGYLPGILFEPVSVYKVIWRLDEILKGYFVSGTFPIFPWLAFPLIGFVIGRRIVGGQIKQDLPFLHLMGLLLILLGAIVSYAGIFRPESSPISDYIAPLCLYPNSITLFYLQTGVGLVLFASLFYYYDAREIASPRTGLFVVWHKRLSRYSLTVYFLHWLLICWPLWIIYFVTGKFLGQDAMGAIPAFLLGLAGISLFLAGLKAWDRRGGKYSLEWGLRKITEGIG
;
A
#
# COMPACT_ATOMS: atom_id res chain seq x y z
N MET A 1 -4.23 -17.93 28.34
CA MET A 1 -4.15 -18.23 26.89
C MET A 1 -3.24 -17.21 26.20
N GLN A 2 -2.35 -17.64 25.30
CA GLN A 2 -1.51 -16.73 24.50
C GLN A 2 -2.34 -15.86 23.54
N ARG A 3 -1.77 -14.77 23.05
CA ARG A 3 -2.39 -13.91 22.02
C ARG A 3 -2.54 -14.70 20.73
N ILE A 4 -3.72 -14.65 20.10
CA ILE A 4 -4.02 -15.39 18.86
C ILE A 4 -3.88 -14.41 17.70
N VAL A 5 -2.93 -14.66 16.79
CA VAL A 5 -2.51 -13.69 15.78
C VAL A 5 -3.53 -13.57 14.66
N SER A 6 -4.16 -14.68 14.25
CA SER A 6 -5.20 -14.67 13.21
C SER A 6 -6.38 -13.76 13.55
N ILE A 7 -6.82 -13.73 14.81
CA ILE A 7 -7.90 -12.86 15.28
C ILE A 7 -7.53 -11.39 15.09
N ASP A 8 -6.31 -11.01 15.46
CA ASP A 8 -5.89 -9.60 15.39
C ASP A 8 -5.71 -9.13 13.94
N VAL A 9 -5.11 -9.97 13.09
CA VAL A 9 -4.94 -9.68 11.65
C VAL A 9 -6.30 -9.57 10.98
N LEU A 10 -7.20 -10.53 11.20
CA LEU A 10 -8.51 -10.52 10.58
C LEU A 10 -9.35 -9.34 11.10
N ARG A 11 -9.23 -8.95 12.37
CA ARG A 11 -9.89 -7.75 12.91
C ARG A 11 -9.40 -6.48 12.21
N GLY A 12 -8.09 -6.32 12.07
CA GLY A 12 -7.50 -5.18 11.37
C GLY A 12 -7.98 -5.12 9.92
N PHE A 13 -7.94 -6.26 9.22
CA PHE A 13 -8.41 -6.37 7.84
C PHE A 13 -9.91 -6.03 7.68
N SER A 14 -10.75 -6.52 8.59
CA SER A 14 -12.19 -6.23 8.62
C SER A 14 -12.46 -4.74 8.81
N LEU A 15 -11.75 -4.10 9.76
CA LEU A 15 -11.88 -2.66 10.02
C LEU A 15 -11.42 -1.83 8.82
N THR A 16 -10.31 -2.20 8.17
CA THR A 16 -9.86 -1.53 6.95
C THR A 16 -10.90 -1.63 5.84
N GLY A 17 -11.48 -2.82 5.61
CA GLY A 17 -12.54 -3.01 4.62
C GLY A 17 -13.74 -2.08 4.84
N MET A 18 -14.29 -2.09 6.06
CA MET A 18 -15.44 -1.22 6.41
C MET A 18 -15.12 0.27 6.25
N ILE A 19 -13.93 0.73 6.66
CA ILE A 19 -13.53 2.14 6.49
C ILE A 19 -13.46 2.50 5.00
N VAL A 20 -12.78 1.68 4.19
CA VAL A 20 -12.59 1.97 2.76
C VAL A 20 -13.92 2.02 2.01
N CYS A 21 -14.86 1.13 2.33
CA CYS A 21 -16.20 1.14 1.75
C CYS A 21 -16.97 2.43 2.08
N HIS A 22 -16.99 2.88 3.34
CA HIS A 22 -17.63 4.17 3.67
C HIS A 22 -16.99 5.35 2.93
N PHE A 23 -15.68 5.35 2.69
CA PHE A 23 -15.07 6.40 1.88
C PHE A 23 -15.55 6.36 0.42
N MET A 24 -15.74 5.17 -0.16
CA MET A 24 -16.25 5.04 -1.52
C MET A 24 -17.73 5.42 -1.64
N LEU A 25 -18.55 5.04 -0.66
CA LEU A 25 -19.97 5.38 -0.59
C LEU A 25 -20.19 6.89 -0.45
N GLU A 26 -19.49 7.53 0.48
CA GLU A 26 -19.78 8.92 0.87
C GLU A 26 -19.07 9.96 0.01
N TYR A 27 -17.92 9.62 -0.59
CA TYR A 27 -17.12 10.53 -1.41
C TYR A 27 -17.07 10.15 -2.89
N GLY A 28 -17.72 9.05 -3.29
CA GLY A 28 -17.92 8.69 -4.69
C GLY A 28 -18.77 9.75 -5.40
N ASP A 29 -18.41 10.09 -6.64
CA ASP A 29 -19.29 10.90 -7.48
C ASP A 29 -20.41 10.05 -8.09
N ALA A 30 -21.30 10.67 -8.87
CA ALA A 30 -22.43 9.97 -9.49
C ALA A 30 -22.02 8.83 -10.44
N HIS A 31 -20.77 8.79 -10.92
CA HIS A 31 -20.26 7.73 -11.80
C HIS A 31 -19.47 6.66 -11.04
N ALA A 32 -19.15 6.90 -9.75
CA ALA A 32 -18.37 5.96 -8.95
C ALA A 32 -18.96 4.54 -8.93
N PRO A 33 -20.30 4.34 -8.81
CA PRO A 33 -20.91 3.00 -8.84
C PRO A 33 -20.64 2.21 -10.13
N GLU A 34 -20.33 2.88 -11.24
CA GLU A 34 -20.01 2.25 -12.53
C GLU A 34 -18.56 1.75 -12.61
N SER A 35 -17.73 2.05 -11.62
CA SER A 35 -16.31 1.71 -11.63
C SER A 35 -16.01 0.35 -10.97
N LEU A 36 -15.05 -0.39 -11.55
CA LEU A 36 -14.55 -1.62 -10.95
C LEU A 36 -13.94 -1.37 -9.55
N LEU A 37 -13.36 -0.19 -9.32
CA LEU A 37 -12.79 0.17 -8.03
C LEU A 37 -13.87 0.26 -6.96
N TYR A 38 -14.99 0.95 -7.25
CA TYR A 38 -16.14 0.99 -6.35
C TYR A 38 -16.66 -0.42 -6.07
N PHE A 39 -16.88 -1.24 -7.09
CA PHE A 39 -17.33 -2.62 -6.90
C PHE A 39 -16.40 -3.44 -5.98
N ILE A 40 -15.08 -3.34 -6.16
CA ILE A 40 -14.13 -4.07 -5.31
C ILE A 40 -14.13 -3.54 -3.88
N MET A 41 -14.15 -2.23 -3.71
CA MET A 41 -13.99 -1.60 -2.39
C MET A 41 -15.27 -1.65 -1.56
N ASP A 42 -16.43 -1.48 -2.20
CA ASP A 42 -17.76 -1.57 -1.60
C ASP A 42 -18.18 -3.04 -1.50
N HIS A 43 -18.57 -3.65 -2.64
CA HIS A 43 -19.18 -4.97 -2.66
C HIS A 43 -18.26 -6.16 -2.42
N ALA A 44 -16.95 -6.05 -2.68
CA ALA A 44 -16.01 -7.17 -2.49
C ALA A 44 -15.16 -7.10 -1.21
N LEU A 45 -14.93 -5.91 -0.65
CA LEU A 45 -14.11 -5.72 0.56
C LEU A 45 -14.89 -5.11 1.73
N GLY A 46 -15.71 -4.09 1.47
CA GLY A 46 -16.54 -3.40 2.45
C GLY A 46 -17.60 -4.28 3.07
N ASP A 47 -18.49 -4.75 2.20
CA ASP A 47 -19.65 -5.59 2.48
C ASP A 47 -19.28 -6.81 3.34
N PHE A 48 -18.17 -7.45 3.02
CA PHE A 48 -17.68 -8.61 3.76
C PHE A 48 -16.90 -8.26 5.03
N GLY A 49 -16.34 -7.05 5.12
CA GLY A 49 -15.62 -6.57 6.30
C GLY A 49 -16.48 -6.60 7.57
N ALA A 50 -17.73 -6.16 7.46
CA ALA A 50 -18.71 -6.21 8.55
C ALA A 50 -18.94 -7.64 9.07
N VAL A 51 -19.13 -8.59 8.14
CA VAL A 51 -19.38 -10.01 8.42
C VAL A 51 -18.21 -10.63 9.17
N TRP A 52 -16.98 -10.43 8.69
CA TRP A 52 -15.77 -10.96 9.33
C TRP A 52 -15.62 -10.40 10.74
N PHE A 53 -15.89 -9.11 10.92
CA PHE A 53 -15.83 -8.47 12.22
C PHE A 53 -16.87 -9.05 13.20
N LEU A 54 -18.12 -9.24 12.76
CA LEU A 54 -19.19 -9.83 13.55
C LEU A 54 -18.88 -11.28 13.97
N LEU A 55 -18.31 -12.10 13.08
CA LEU A 55 -17.81 -13.42 13.44
C LEU A 55 -16.73 -13.32 14.54
N LEU A 56 -15.81 -12.37 14.42
CA LEU A 56 -14.77 -12.16 15.42
C LEU A 56 -15.30 -11.62 16.75
N VAL A 57 -16.44 -10.93 16.81
CA VAL A 57 -17.11 -10.56 18.07
C VAL A 57 -17.46 -11.81 18.86
N GLY A 58 -18.04 -12.82 18.21
CA GLY A 58 -18.34 -14.12 18.80
C GLY A 58 -17.11 -14.85 19.31
N VAL A 59 -16.07 -14.96 18.48
CA VAL A 59 -14.80 -15.59 18.85
C VAL A 59 -14.18 -14.88 20.07
N SER A 60 -14.16 -13.55 20.02
CA SER A 60 -13.53 -12.71 21.05
C SER A 60 -14.24 -12.81 22.39
N GLN A 61 -15.56 -13.00 22.41
CA GLN A 61 -16.31 -13.17 23.65
C GLN A 61 -15.90 -14.44 24.40
N VAL A 62 -15.77 -15.56 23.69
CA VAL A 62 -15.34 -16.83 24.31
C VAL A 62 -13.89 -16.75 24.79
N VAL A 63 -12.99 -16.24 23.96
CA VAL A 63 -11.57 -16.09 24.32
C VAL A 63 -11.39 -15.13 25.50
N SER A 64 -12.16 -14.04 25.55
CA SER A 64 -12.10 -13.08 26.66
C SER A 64 -12.65 -13.67 27.96
N GLY A 65 -13.70 -14.49 27.88
CA GLY A 65 -14.24 -15.22 29.02
C GLY A 65 -13.26 -16.25 29.58
N ASP A 66 -12.61 -17.02 28.70
CA ASP A 66 -11.60 -18.03 29.08
C ASP A 66 -10.41 -17.42 29.83
N ARG A 67 -9.94 -16.23 29.42
CA ARG A 67 -8.87 -15.49 30.13
C ARG A 67 -9.25 -15.03 31.53
N LYS A 68 -10.54 -15.09 31.87
CA LYS A 68 -11.14 -14.50 33.06
C LYS A 68 -11.94 -15.52 33.86
N LYS A 69 -11.60 -16.80 33.73
CA LYS A 69 -12.25 -17.92 34.45
C LYS A 69 -12.31 -17.74 35.97
N GLU A 70 -11.38 -16.98 36.54
CA GLU A 70 -11.34 -16.70 37.98
C GLU A 70 -12.42 -15.70 38.43
N MET A 71 -13.06 -14.97 37.50
CA MET A 71 -14.20 -14.12 37.85
C MET A 71 -15.48 -14.94 37.97
N GLY A 72 -16.21 -14.73 39.06
CA GLY A 72 -17.53 -15.31 39.25
C GLY A 72 -18.50 -14.99 38.10
N GLU A 73 -19.44 -15.91 37.88
CA GLU A 73 -20.34 -15.90 36.72
C GLU A 73 -21.20 -14.63 36.61
N ILE A 74 -21.64 -14.09 37.75
CA ILE A 74 -22.39 -12.83 37.84
C ILE A 74 -21.54 -11.64 37.37
N ASN A 75 -20.23 -11.63 37.66
CA ASN A 75 -19.34 -10.55 37.25
C ASN A 75 -19.04 -10.61 35.75
N LEU A 76 -18.91 -11.82 35.19
CA LEU A 76 -18.82 -12.03 33.75
C LEU A 76 -20.10 -11.56 33.05
N MET A 77 -21.27 -11.86 33.60
CA MET A 77 -22.58 -11.38 33.11
C MET A 77 -22.66 -9.86 33.10
N LYS A 78 -22.44 -9.23 34.26
CA LYS A 78 -22.47 -7.78 34.39
C LYS A 78 -21.54 -7.12 33.38
N LYS A 79 -20.34 -7.67 33.19
CA LYS A 79 -19.37 -7.14 32.23
C LYS A 79 -19.80 -7.31 30.78
N ALA A 80 -20.36 -8.46 30.41
CA ALA A 80 -20.87 -8.68 29.05
C ALA A 80 -22.07 -7.77 28.75
N PHE A 81 -22.99 -7.65 29.70
CA PHE A 81 -24.16 -6.78 29.59
C PHE A 81 -23.77 -5.30 29.52
N LEU A 82 -22.94 -4.81 30.43
CA LEU A 82 -22.47 -3.41 30.42
C LEU A 82 -21.71 -3.09 29.12
N ARG A 83 -20.89 -4.01 28.61
CA ARG A 83 -20.21 -3.83 27.34
C ARG A 83 -21.20 -3.79 26.18
N GLY A 84 -22.16 -4.71 26.15
CA GLY A 84 -23.21 -4.77 25.12
C GLY A 84 -24.06 -3.50 25.12
N ALA A 85 -24.58 -3.10 26.28
CA ALA A 85 -25.38 -1.88 26.45
C ALA A 85 -24.60 -0.61 26.09
N TYR A 86 -23.31 -0.53 26.47
CA TYR A 86 -22.44 0.59 26.09
C TYR A 86 -22.28 0.67 24.56
N VAL A 87 -21.91 -0.44 23.91
CA VAL A 87 -21.71 -0.46 22.45
C VAL A 87 -23.01 -0.17 21.71
N PHE A 88 -24.14 -0.70 22.19
CA PHE A 88 -25.46 -0.43 21.64
C PHE A 88 -25.82 1.06 21.72
N THR A 89 -25.69 1.65 22.91
CA THR A 89 -26.02 3.07 23.15
C THR A 89 -25.07 3.99 22.38
N ALA A 90 -23.78 3.66 22.34
CA ALA A 90 -22.80 4.38 21.54
C ALA A 90 -23.11 4.30 20.04
N GLY A 91 -23.63 3.15 19.56
CA GLY A 91 -24.10 2.99 18.18
C GLY A 91 -25.25 3.93 17.84
N LEU A 92 -26.29 3.99 18.68
CA LEU A 92 -27.41 4.92 18.50
C LEU A 92 -26.94 6.38 18.54
N LEU A 93 -26.12 6.73 19.54
CA LEU A 93 -25.58 8.09 19.64
C LEU A 93 -24.75 8.46 18.41
N MET A 94 -23.91 7.54 17.93
CA MET A 94 -23.11 7.75 16.72
C MET A 94 -24.01 7.96 15.50
N ALA A 95 -25.04 7.14 15.30
CA ALA A 95 -25.99 7.32 14.20
C ALA A 95 -26.71 8.68 14.28
N ALA A 96 -27.15 9.10 15.46
CA ALA A 96 -27.79 10.40 15.66
C ALA A 96 -26.84 11.59 15.40
N LEU A 97 -25.56 11.45 15.75
CA LEU A 97 -24.56 12.51 15.55
C LEU A 97 -24.03 12.57 14.11
N ALA A 98 -23.84 11.42 13.47
CA ALA A 98 -23.30 11.32 12.12
C ALA A 98 -24.36 11.64 11.06
N TRP A 99 -25.57 11.07 11.21
CA TRP A 99 -26.63 11.10 10.19
C TRP A 99 -27.84 11.93 10.63
N GLY A 100 -27.79 12.54 11.81
CA GLY A 100 -28.87 13.32 12.40
C GLY A 100 -29.91 12.47 13.17
N PRO A 101 -30.73 13.09 14.04
CA PRO A 101 -31.67 12.38 14.90
C PRO A 101 -32.68 11.53 14.13
N LYS A 102 -33.11 11.95 12.93
CA LYS A 102 -34.03 11.17 12.09
C LYS A 102 -33.51 9.74 11.84
N ASN A 103 -32.19 9.58 11.75
CA ASN A 103 -31.52 8.35 11.36
C ASN A 103 -31.01 7.50 12.53
N ILE A 104 -31.37 7.85 13.77
CA ILE A 104 -30.95 7.08 14.96
C ILE A 104 -31.39 5.60 14.92
N TRP A 105 -32.48 5.32 14.21
CA TRP A 105 -33.07 3.98 14.05
C TRP A 105 -32.70 3.32 12.71
N ASN A 106 -31.56 3.67 12.11
CA ASN A 106 -31.05 2.98 10.92
C ASN A 106 -30.57 1.55 11.22
N TRP A 107 -30.33 1.24 12.50
CA TRP A 107 -29.86 -0.05 13.00
C TRP A 107 -28.49 -0.46 12.45
N ASP A 108 -27.54 0.46 12.58
CA ASP A 108 -26.14 0.25 12.19
C ASP A 108 -25.45 -0.85 13.01
N ILE A 109 -24.30 -1.34 12.53
CA ILE A 109 -23.57 -2.53 13.00
C ILE A 109 -23.25 -2.51 14.51
N LEU A 110 -23.01 -1.34 15.11
CA LEU A 110 -22.73 -1.23 16.54
C LEU A 110 -23.93 -1.65 17.40
N THR A 111 -25.15 -1.35 16.97
CA THR A 111 -26.37 -1.79 17.68
C THR A 111 -26.52 -3.31 17.63
N LEU A 112 -26.21 -3.93 16.49
CA LEU A 112 -26.14 -5.38 16.36
C LEU A 112 -25.05 -5.99 17.24
N ILE A 113 -23.84 -5.42 17.26
CA ILE A 113 -22.73 -5.91 18.11
C ILE A 113 -23.09 -5.84 19.59
N GLY A 114 -23.70 -4.72 20.02
CA GLY A 114 -24.17 -4.54 21.38
C GLY A 114 -25.18 -5.61 21.79
N SER A 115 -26.14 -5.88 20.91
CA SER A 115 -27.16 -6.93 21.08
C SER A 115 -26.54 -8.33 21.10
N ALA A 116 -25.58 -8.59 20.21
CA ALA A 116 -24.87 -9.87 20.11
C ALA A 116 -24.12 -10.19 21.41
N TYR A 117 -23.47 -9.22 22.07
CA TYR A 117 -22.81 -9.46 23.36
C TYR A 117 -23.75 -10.03 24.42
N ILE A 118 -24.99 -9.53 24.46
CA ILE A 118 -26.04 -9.97 25.39
C ILE A 118 -26.51 -11.38 25.02
N VAL A 119 -26.86 -11.63 23.75
CA VAL A 119 -27.30 -12.95 23.26
C VAL A 119 -26.22 -14.01 23.52
N LEU A 120 -24.98 -13.71 23.14
CA LEU A 120 -23.84 -14.62 23.28
C LEU A 120 -23.48 -14.93 24.74
N PHE A 121 -23.83 -14.04 25.67
CA PHE A 121 -23.70 -14.35 27.08
C PHE A 121 -24.58 -15.54 27.44
N PHE A 122 -25.84 -15.57 27.02
CA PHE A 122 -26.74 -16.70 27.26
C PHE A 122 -26.31 -17.95 26.49
N CYS A 123 -25.77 -17.80 25.28
CA CYS A 123 -25.23 -18.93 24.52
C CYS A 123 -24.12 -19.70 25.26
N ARG A 124 -23.45 -19.09 26.24
CA ARG A 124 -22.42 -19.78 27.04
C ARG A 124 -22.96 -21.00 27.79
N PHE A 125 -24.25 -21.01 28.13
CA PHE A 125 -24.91 -22.09 28.87
C PHE A 125 -25.41 -23.21 27.96
N LEU A 126 -25.47 -22.96 26.64
CA LEU A 126 -25.91 -23.94 25.66
C LEU A 126 -24.72 -24.73 25.11
N PRO A 127 -24.84 -26.03 24.77
CA PRO A 127 -23.78 -26.74 24.07
C PRO A 127 -23.64 -26.23 22.63
N SER A 128 -22.46 -26.40 22.03
CA SER A 128 -22.17 -25.82 20.70
C SER A 128 -23.10 -26.33 19.59
N TRP A 129 -23.56 -27.57 19.66
CA TRP A 129 -24.49 -28.11 18.66
C TRP A 129 -25.86 -27.41 18.71
N THR A 130 -26.35 -27.02 19.89
CA THR A 130 -27.60 -26.26 20.02
C THR A 130 -27.46 -24.87 19.41
N ILE A 131 -26.29 -24.22 19.58
CA ILE A 131 -26.02 -22.92 18.94
C ILE A 131 -26.01 -23.06 17.41
N LEU A 132 -25.39 -24.12 16.88
CA LEU A 132 -25.39 -24.38 15.43
C LEU A 132 -26.80 -24.71 14.92
N LEU A 133 -27.61 -25.43 15.69
CA LEU A 133 -29.02 -25.64 15.37
C LEU A 133 -29.79 -24.31 15.34
N MET A 134 -29.57 -23.42 16.31
CA MET A 134 -30.15 -22.07 16.30
C MET A 134 -29.73 -21.29 15.06
N VAL A 135 -28.44 -21.35 14.66
CA VAL A 135 -27.95 -20.72 13.43
C VAL A 135 -28.69 -21.27 12.20
N ALA A 136 -28.84 -22.59 12.10
CA ALA A 136 -29.55 -23.22 10.99
C ALA A 136 -31.04 -22.82 10.97
N VAL A 137 -31.71 -22.82 12.13
CA VAL A 137 -33.10 -22.39 12.26
C VAL A 137 -33.25 -20.91 11.90
N ILE A 138 -32.35 -20.03 12.36
CA ILE A 138 -32.39 -18.61 12.01
C ILE A 138 -32.23 -18.42 10.50
N ALA A 139 -31.20 -19.04 9.90
CA ALA A 139 -30.98 -18.94 8.46
C ALA A 139 -32.17 -19.49 7.65
N PHE A 140 -32.79 -20.58 8.10
CA PHE A 140 -33.95 -21.18 7.44
C PHE A 140 -35.23 -20.35 7.63
N MET A 141 -35.48 -19.81 8.82
CA MET A 141 -36.72 -19.07 9.12
C MET A 141 -36.67 -17.60 8.67
N THR A 142 -35.48 -17.03 8.48
CA THR A 142 -35.34 -15.61 8.11
C THR A 142 -36.09 -15.25 6.82
N PRO A 143 -35.96 -15.99 5.71
CA PRO A 143 -36.72 -15.72 4.48
C PRO A 143 -38.23 -15.65 4.72
N TRP A 144 -38.78 -16.61 5.47
CA TRP A 144 -40.20 -16.65 5.83
C TRP A 144 -40.62 -15.48 6.73
N LEU A 145 -39.86 -15.17 7.78
CA LEU A 145 -40.13 -14.02 8.66
C LEU A 145 -40.13 -12.70 7.88
N ARG A 146 -39.15 -12.55 6.99
CA ARG A 146 -38.98 -11.39 6.13
C ARG A 146 -40.02 -11.29 5.02
N GLY A 147 -40.65 -12.39 4.61
CA GLY A 147 -41.78 -12.40 3.68
C GLY A 147 -43.01 -11.59 4.15
N THR A 148 -43.05 -11.21 5.43
CA THR A 148 -44.08 -10.32 5.99
C THR A 148 -43.76 -8.82 5.86
N VAL A 149 -42.58 -8.48 5.34
CA VAL A 149 -42.08 -7.11 5.23
C VAL A 149 -42.05 -6.68 3.76
N ASP A 150 -42.61 -5.50 3.49
CA ASP A 150 -42.43 -4.83 2.20
C ASP A 150 -41.07 -4.12 2.15
N PHE A 151 -40.04 -4.85 1.74
CA PHE A 151 -38.68 -4.30 1.63
C PHE A 151 -38.56 -3.23 0.55
N ALA A 152 -39.39 -3.29 -0.50
CA ALA A 152 -39.38 -2.25 -1.51
C ALA A 152 -39.80 -0.92 -0.87
N ALA A 153 -40.86 -0.90 -0.06
CA ALA A 153 -41.27 0.31 0.66
C ALA A 153 -40.20 0.83 1.63
N ASP A 154 -39.49 -0.05 2.33
CA ASP A 154 -38.47 0.33 3.32
C ASP A 154 -37.14 0.83 2.68
N TRP A 155 -36.90 0.55 1.39
CA TRP A 155 -35.62 0.76 0.69
C TRP A 155 -35.79 1.42 -0.70
N GLY A 156 -36.66 2.43 -0.82
CA GLY A 156 -36.70 3.29 -2.03
C GLY A 156 -37.49 2.76 -3.22
N GLY A 157 -38.33 1.76 -3.01
CA GLY A 157 -39.39 1.32 -3.90
C GLY A 157 -38.99 0.26 -4.94
N LYS A 158 -37.71 0.10 -5.28
CA LYS A 158 -37.26 -0.95 -6.22
C LYS A 158 -35.80 -1.32 -6.00
N PHE A 159 -35.43 -2.48 -6.55
CA PHE A 159 -34.05 -2.96 -6.63
C PHE A 159 -33.54 -2.84 -8.06
N ILE A 160 -32.29 -2.43 -8.21
CA ILE A 160 -31.60 -2.28 -9.49
C ILE A 160 -30.37 -3.17 -9.51
N GLN A 161 -29.91 -3.53 -10.71
CA GLN A 161 -28.71 -4.35 -10.85
C GLN A 161 -27.46 -3.52 -10.57
N THR A 162 -26.51 -4.09 -9.86
CA THR A 162 -25.24 -3.42 -9.55
C THR A 162 -24.37 -3.32 -10.80
N PRO A 163 -23.88 -2.12 -11.19
CA PRO A 163 -23.00 -1.97 -12.36
C PRO A 163 -21.72 -2.82 -12.28
N VAL A 164 -20.97 -2.91 -13.37
CA VAL A 164 -19.75 -3.74 -13.53
C VAL A 164 -20.04 -5.24 -13.54
N ILE A 165 -20.58 -5.80 -12.45
CA ILE A 165 -20.85 -7.24 -12.41
C ILE A 165 -22.01 -7.61 -13.33
N SER A 166 -22.97 -6.71 -13.50
CA SER A 166 -24.13 -6.92 -14.39
C SER A 166 -23.75 -6.99 -15.86
N ASP A 167 -22.60 -6.44 -16.27
CA ASP A 167 -22.11 -6.58 -17.65
C ASP A 167 -21.67 -8.03 -17.95
N TYR A 168 -21.31 -8.78 -16.92
CA TYR A 168 -20.86 -10.18 -17.04
C TYR A 168 -21.94 -11.19 -16.63
N LEU A 169 -22.73 -10.86 -15.60
CA LEU A 169 -23.76 -11.72 -15.00
C LEU A 169 -25.00 -10.88 -14.65
N PRO A 170 -25.82 -10.52 -15.66
CA PRO A 170 -26.96 -9.64 -15.47
C PRO A 170 -27.92 -10.15 -14.39
N GLY A 171 -28.23 -9.29 -13.41
CA GLY A 171 -29.18 -9.57 -12.34
C GLY A 171 -28.67 -10.49 -11.22
N ILE A 172 -27.40 -10.91 -11.22
CA ILE A 172 -26.87 -11.78 -10.16
C ILE A 172 -26.73 -11.05 -8.81
N LEU A 173 -26.47 -9.74 -8.86
CA LEU A 173 -26.32 -8.84 -7.72
C LEU A 173 -27.23 -7.64 -7.93
N VAL A 174 -28.01 -7.31 -6.92
CA VAL A 174 -28.96 -6.20 -6.93
C VAL A 174 -28.87 -5.39 -5.64
N ASP A 175 -29.00 -4.08 -5.80
CA ASP A 175 -29.01 -3.11 -4.71
C ASP A 175 -30.31 -2.28 -4.73
N PRO A 176 -30.77 -1.78 -3.59
CA PRO A 176 -31.91 -0.89 -3.53
C PRO A 176 -31.56 0.47 -4.16
N VAL A 177 -32.58 1.18 -4.62
CA VAL A 177 -32.37 2.52 -5.23
C VAL A 177 -32.09 3.59 -4.18
N SER A 178 -32.48 3.36 -2.93
CA SER A 178 -32.14 4.22 -1.80
C SER A 178 -31.73 3.41 -0.59
N GLU A 179 -31.11 4.10 0.34
CA GLU A 179 -30.86 3.59 1.68
C GLU A 179 -32.16 3.33 2.44
N TYR A 180 -32.04 2.57 3.54
CA TYR A 180 -33.12 2.29 4.47
C TYR A 180 -33.69 3.58 5.05
N GLU A 181 -35.01 3.73 5.01
CA GLU A 181 -35.68 4.89 5.61
C GLU A 181 -36.17 4.55 7.04
N PRO A 182 -35.48 5.04 8.09
CA PRO A 182 -35.90 4.77 9.46
C PRO A 182 -37.15 5.57 9.84
N SER A 183 -37.99 4.93 10.64
CA SER A 183 -39.20 5.52 11.18
C SER A 183 -39.17 5.63 12.70
N TRP A 184 -39.83 6.66 13.22
CA TRP A 184 -40.02 6.89 14.66
C TRP A 184 -41.25 6.17 15.23
N ARG A 185 -41.98 5.42 14.42
CA ARG A 185 -43.09 4.60 14.89
C ARG A 185 -42.56 3.34 15.52
N LEU A 186 -42.92 3.07 16.77
CA LEU A 186 -42.43 1.93 17.52
C LEU A 186 -42.55 0.57 16.79
N PRO A 187 -43.68 0.24 16.11
CA PRO A 187 -43.76 -1.00 15.33
C PRO A 187 -42.72 -1.07 14.19
N GLU A 188 -42.49 0.04 13.50
CA GLU A 188 -41.54 0.15 12.39
C GLU A 188 -40.09 0.13 12.90
N MET A 189 -39.81 0.73 14.07
CA MET A 189 -38.54 0.61 14.78
C MET A 189 -38.22 -0.84 15.14
N ILE A 190 -39.17 -1.54 15.77
CA ILE A 190 -39.01 -2.95 16.16
C ILE A 190 -38.80 -3.81 14.90
N ARG A 191 -39.59 -3.59 13.85
CA ARG A 191 -39.44 -4.27 12.56
C ARG A 191 -38.06 -4.01 11.93
N GLY A 192 -37.60 -2.76 11.93
CA GLY A 192 -36.27 -2.38 11.45
C GLY A 192 -35.17 -3.10 12.22
N PHE A 193 -35.26 -3.11 13.55
CA PHE A 193 -34.25 -3.75 14.41
C PHE A 193 -34.16 -5.26 14.18
N PHE A 194 -35.31 -5.94 14.02
CA PHE A 194 -35.32 -7.39 13.87
C PHE A 194 -35.18 -7.88 12.43
N LEU A 195 -35.72 -7.15 11.44
CA LEU A 195 -35.95 -7.67 10.08
C LEU A 195 -35.44 -6.77 8.96
N SER A 196 -35.60 -5.44 9.03
CA SER A 196 -35.48 -4.58 7.82
C SER A 196 -34.45 -3.46 7.79
N GLY A 197 -33.78 -3.13 8.89
CA GLY A 197 -32.73 -2.10 8.91
C GLY A 197 -31.44 -2.52 8.16
N PHE A 198 -30.36 -1.77 8.35
CA PHE A 198 -29.06 -2.10 7.74
C PHE A 198 -28.47 -3.42 8.29
N PHE A 199 -28.38 -3.55 9.63
CA PHE A 199 -27.86 -4.74 10.30
C PHE A 199 -28.88 -5.36 11.27
N PRO A 200 -30.06 -5.81 10.79
CA PRO A 200 -31.12 -6.34 11.62
C PRO A 200 -30.68 -7.65 12.28
N ILE A 201 -31.25 -7.96 13.45
CA ILE A 201 -30.94 -9.18 14.20
C ILE A 201 -31.06 -10.43 13.31
N PHE A 202 -32.10 -10.54 12.49
CA PHE A 202 -32.28 -11.62 11.53
C PHE A 202 -31.93 -11.15 10.11
N PRO A 203 -30.96 -11.76 9.42
CA PRO A 203 -30.21 -12.96 9.80
C PRO A 203 -28.89 -12.67 10.54
N TRP A 204 -28.44 -11.42 10.65
CA TRP A 204 -27.03 -11.10 10.95
C TRP A 204 -26.50 -11.66 12.28
N ILE A 205 -27.36 -12.00 13.25
CA ILE A 205 -26.94 -12.65 14.50
C ILE A 205 -26.28 -14.03 14.27
N VAL A 206 -26.45 -14.65 13.10
CA VAL A 206 -25.77 -15.92 12.77
C VAL A 206 -24.25 -15.82 12.82
N PHE A 207 -23.67 -14.70 12.38
CA PHE A 207 -22.22 -14.52 12.32
C PHE A 207 -21.55 -14.57 13.71
N PRO A 208 -21.99 -13.77 14.70
CA PRO A 208 -21.44 -13.87 16.06
C PRO A 208 -21.74 -15.23 16.72
N LEU A 209 -22.87 -15.88 16.42
CA LEU A 209 -23.17 -17.23 16.96
C LEU A 209 -22.20 -18.29 16.42
N ILE A 210 -21.92 -18.29 15.12
CA ILE A 210 -20.90 -19.16 14.49
C ILE A 210 -19.52 -18.85 15.09
N GLY A 211 -19.18 -17.57 15.19
CA GLY A 211 -17.94 -17.10 15.81
C GLY A 211 -17.78 -17.59 17.25
N PHE A 212 -18.86 -17.62 18.02
CA PHE A 212 -18.85 -18.13 19.39
C PHE A 212 -18.54 -19.64 19.44
N VAL A 213 -19.13 -20.44 18.54
CA VAL A 213 -18.81 -21.86 18.43
C VAL A 213 -17.34 -22.06 18.06
N ILE A 214 -16.83 -21.32 17.08
CA ILE A 214 -15.40 -21.32 16.71
C ILE A 214 -14.53 -20.96 17.91
N GLY A 215 -14.88 -19.90 18.65
CA GLY A 215 -14.17 -19.50 19.86
C GLY A 215 -14.08 -20.60 20.92
N ARG A 216 -15.13 -21.42 21.07
CA ARG A 216 -15.10 -22.59 21.97
C ARG A 216 -14.16 -23.66 21.49
N ARG A 217 -14.20 -23.97 20.18
CA ARG A 217 -13.27 -24.94 19.58
C ARG A 217 -11.82 -24.46 19.69
N MET A 218 -11.57 -23.14 19.66
CA MET A 218 -10.26 -22.53 19.94
C MET A 218 -9.81 -22.75 21.38
N VAL A 219 -10.67 -22.41 22.33
CA VAL A 219 -10.38 -22.60 23.76
C VAL A 219 -10.15 -24.07 24.11
N ALA A 220 -10.91 -24.97 23.50
CA ALA A 220 -10.74 -26.41 23.63
C ALA A 220 -9.51 -26.97 22.88
N LYS A 221 -8.73 -26.12 22.19
CA LYS A 221 -7.58 -26.52 21.35
C LYS A 221 -7.93 -27.53 20.24
N GLN A 222 -9.19 -27.54 19.79
CA GLN A 222 -9.70 -28.45 18.77
C GLN A 222 -9.71 -27.85 17.36
N MET A 223 -9.51 -26.53 17.24
CA MET A 223 -9.58 -25.84 15.94
C MET A 223 -8.72 -26.47 14.85
N LYS A 224 -7.51 -26.91 15.18
CA LYS A 224 -6.62 -27.48 14.16
C LYS A 224 -7.26 -28.69 13.47
N ARG A 225 -7.98 -29.53 14.23
CA ARG A 225 -8.72 -30.68 13.72
C ARG A 225 -9.93 -30.25 12.90
N ASP A 226 -10.58 -29.15 13.29
CA ASP A 226 -11.81 -28.68 12.66
C ASP A 226 -11.55 -27.80 11.41
N LEU A 227 -10.31 -27.34 11.19
CA LEU A 227 -9.93 -26.50 10.06
C LEU A 227 -10.37 -27.04 8.69
N PRO A 228 -10.10 -28.30 8.32
CA PRO A 228 -10.52 -28.84 7.02
C PRO A 228 -12.04 -28.82 6.86
N PHE A 229 -12.76 -29.07 7.95
CA PHE A 229 -14.22 -29.04 7.97
C PHE A 229 -14.78 -27.63 7.78
N LEU A 230 -14.19 -26.62 8.43
CA LEU A 230 -14.56 -25.22 8.22
C LEU A 230 -14.29 -24.76 6.78
N LEU A 231 -13.15 -25.14 6.19
CA LEU A 231 -12.85 -24.86 4.78
C LEU A 231 -13.87 -25.54 3.85
N MET A 232 -14.16 -26.81 4.08
CA MET A 232 -15.08 -27.59 3.25
C MET A 232 -16.50 -27.00 3.31
N ILE A 233 -17.05 -26.79 4.51
CA ILE A 233 -18.38 -26.17 4.66
C ILE A 233 -18.38 -24.77 4.07
N GLY A 234 -17.32 -24.00 4.30
CA GLY A 234 -17.22 -22.66 3.76
C GLY A 234 -17.34 -22.63 2.24
N LEU A 235 -16.58 -23.51 1.56
CA LEU A 235 -16.63 -23.66 0.10
C LEU A 235 -17.99 -24.19 -0.39
N VAL A 236 -18.61 -25.14 0.31
CA VAL A 236 -19.94 -25.67 -0.02
C VAL A 236 -21.00 -24.59 0.07
N LEU A 237 -20.97 -23.76 1.13
CA LEU A 237 -21.92 -22.64 1.28
C LEU A 237 -21.73 -21.59 0.20
N MET A 238 -20.48 -21.23 -0.13
CA MET A 238 -20.20 -20.31 -1.24
C MET A 238 -20.72 -20.88 -2.57
N PHE A 239 -20.43 -22.15 -2.87
CA PHE A 239 -20.90 -22.80 -4.09
C PHE A 239 -22.43 -22.84 -4.17
N PHE A 240 -23.09 -23.19 -3.07
CA PHE A 240 -24.55 -23.21 -2.98
C PHE A 240 -25.14 -21.81 -3.17
N ALA A 241 -24.52 -20.78 -2.57
CA ALA A 241 -24.94 -19.40 -2.71
C ALA A 241 -24.87 -18.92 -4.18
N PHE A 242 -23.75 -19.18 -4.87
CA PHE A 242 -23.61 -18.86 -6.30
C PHE A 242 -24.60 -19.64 -7.17
N THR A 243 -24.79 -20.93 -6.89
CA THR A 243 -25.75 -21.76 -7.65
C THR A 243 -27.18 -21.27 -7.45
N ALA A 244 -27.56 -20.91 -6.23
CA ALA A 244 -28.89 -20.39 -5.93
C ALA A 244 -29.12 -18.98 -6.52
N ALA A 245 -28.14 -18.08 -6.42
CA ALA A 245 -28.22 -16.77 -7.06
C ALA A 245 -28.32 -16.89 -8.59
N TYR A 246 -27.53 -17.77 -9.20
CA TYR A 246 -27.64 -18.05 -10.64
C TYR A 246 -28.98 -18.68 -11.02
N ALA A 247 -29.49 -19.63 -10.23
CA ALA A 247 -30.79 -20.25 -10.46
C ALA A 247 -31.96 -19.24 -10.35
N SER A 248 -31.80 -18.19 -9.53
CA SER A 248 -32.81 -17.13 -9.40
C SER A 248 -33.03 -16.35 -10.69
N LEU A 249 -32.02 -16.26 -11.56
CA LEU A 249 -32.11 -15.57 -12.86
C LEU A 249 -33.16 -16.21 -13.78
N PHE A 250 -33.47 -17.49 -13.58
CA PHE A 250 -34.46 -18.23 -14.36
C PHE A 250 -35.84 -18.26 -13.71
N ARG A 251 -36.03 -17.58 -12.56
CA ARG A 251 -37.29 -17.55 -11.80
C ARG A 251 -37.90 -16.15 -11.81
N SER A 252 -38.73 -15.87 -12.81
CA SER A 252 -39.51 -14.63 -12.86
C SER A 252 -40.46 -14.53 -11.66
N GLY A 253 -40.50 -13.37 -11.03
CA GLY A 253 -41.37 -13.09 -9.87
C GLY A 253 -40.86 -13.58 -8.51
N SER A 254 -39.64 -14.12 -8.43
CA SER A 254 -39.00 -14.39 -7.13
C SER A 254 -38.66 -13.09 -6.41
N SER A 255 -38.84 -13.06 -5.09
CA SER A 255 -38.44 -11.92 -4.27
C SER A 255 -36.92 -11.84 -4.19
N HIS A 256 -36.36 -10.66 -4.46
CA HIS A 256 -34.91 -10.44 -4.39
C HIS A 256 -34.32 -10.67 -2.99
N ILE A 257 -35.15 -10.58 -1.95
CA ILE A 257 -34.71 -10.58 -0.54
C ILE A 257 -35.24 -11.77 0.24
N THR A 258 -36.52 -12.10 0.05
CA THR A 258 -37.26 -13.00 0.94
C THR A 258 -37.33 -14.44 0.44
N ASP A 259 -36.84 -14.73 -0.77
CA ASP A 259 -36.82 -16.09 -1.30
C ASP A 259 -35.54 -16.83 -0.91
N TYR A 260 -35.66 -18.16 -0.78
CA TYR A 260 -34.50 -19.03 -0.55
C TYR A 260 -33.53 -19.08 -1.75
N ILE A 261 -34.07 -18.85 -2.95
CA ILE A 261 -33.35 -18.79 -4.24
C ILE A 261 -33.57 -17.37 -4.76
N ALA A 262 -32.62 -16.49 -4.46
CA ALA A 262 -32.69 -15.07 -4.74
C ALA A 262 -31.33 -14.57 -5.26
N PRO A 263 -31.28 -13.46 -6.03
CA PRO A 263 -30.02 -12.83 -6.35
C PRO A 263 -29.28 -12.40 -5.09
N PHE A 264 -28.01 -12.08 -5.23
CA PHE A 264 -27.27 -11.46 -4.16
C PHE A 264 -27.81 -10.05 -3.91
N SER A 265 -28.00 -9.71 -2.65
CA SER A 265 -28.25 -8.34 -2.20
C SER A 265 -27.70 -8.22 -0.79
N LEU A 266 -26.89 -7.18 -0.49
CA LEU A 266 -26.36 -6.99 0.85
C LEU A 266 -27.35 -6.30 1.78
N PHE A 267 -28.01 -5.27 1.27
CA PHE A 267 -28.87 -4.40 2.03
C PHE A 267 -30.22 -4.26 1.33
N PRO A 268 -31.29 -4.87 1.86
CA PRO A 268 -31.31 -5.87 2.92
C PRO A 268 -30.67 -7.20 2.46
N ASN A 269 -30.05 -7.92 3.39
CA ASN A 269 -29.26 -9.11 3.07
C ASN A 269 -30.12 -10.27 2.55
N SER A 270 -29.98 -10.67 1.28
CA SER A 270 -30.70 -11.81 0.72
C SER A 270 -30.20 -13.13 1.32
N ASN A 271 -31.03 -14.17 1.33
CA ASN A 271 -30.64 -15.45 1.93
C ASN A 271 -29.41 -16.10 1.25
N THR A 272 -29.31 -15.96 -0.07
CA THR A 272 -28.16 -16.43 -0.85
C THR A 272 -26.89 -15.64 -0.48
N MET A 273 -27.00 -14.33 -0.26
CA MET A 273 -25.90 -13.49 0.22
C MET A 273 -25.44 -13.92 1.63
N VAL A 274 -26.36 -14.25 2.55
CA VAL A 274 -25.99 -14.79 3.88
C VAL A 274 -25.15 -16.06 3.76
N TYR A 275 -25.53 -17.00 2.89
CA TYR A 275 -24.74 -18.22 2.67
C TYR A 275 -23.36 -17.92 2.09
N LEU A 276 -23.27 -17.00 1.12
CA LEU A 276 -22.01 -16.55 0.55
C LEU A 276 -21.10 -15.98 1.65
N GLN A 277 -21.63 -15.08 2.45
CA GLN A 277 -20.95 -14.40 3.54
C GLN A 277 -20.49 -15.34 4.65
N VAL A 278 -21.34 -16.25 5.10
CA VAL A 278 -20.95 -17.29 6.08
C VAL A 278 -19.84 -18.14 5.49
N GLY A 279 -20.01 -18.62 4.26
CA GLY A 279 -19.05 -19.49 3.61
C GLY A 279 -17.68 -18.84 3.49
N GLN A 280 -17.68 -17.59 3.03
CA GLN A 280 -16.50 -16.77 2.83
C GLN A 280 -15.81 -16.39 4.16
N ALA A 281 -16.57 -16.06 5.20
CA ALA A 281 -16.03 -15.82 6.54
C ALA A 281 -15.38 -17.08 7.15
N LEU A 282 -15.97 -18.26 6.94
CA LEU A 282 -15.41 -19.53 7.39
C LEU A 282 -14.10 -19.86 6.65
N VAL A 283 -14.08 -19.71 5.33
CA VAL A 283 -12.86 -19.93 4.52
C VAL A 283 -11.76 -18.97 4.96
N LEU A 284 -12.06 -17.66 5.03
CA LEU A 284 -11.09 -16.65 5.40
C LEU A 284 -10.55 -16.88 6.82
N PHE A 285 -11.42 -17.14 7.78
CA PHE A 285 -11.01 -17.46 9.15
C PHE A 285 -10.14 -18.71 9.20
N ALA A 286 -10.53 -19.79 8.52
CA ALA A 286 -9.77 -21.04 8.51
C ALA A 286 -8.39 -20.86 7.86
N LEU A 287 -8.30 -20.12 6.75
CA LEU A 287 -7.03 -19.76 6.14
C LEU A 287 -6.17 -18.94 7.10
N MET A 288 -6.70 -17.84 7.67
CA MET A 288 -5.95 -17.00 8.61
C MET A 288 -5.47 -17.80 9.82
N TYR A 289 -6.34 -18.61 10.43
CA TYR A 289 -5.97 -19.46 11.56
C TYR A 289 -4.91 -20.49 11.16
N TYR A 290 -5.06 -21.17 10.02
CA TYR A 290 -4.06 -22.12 9.51
C TYR A 290 -2.70 -21.45 9.29
N TYR A 291 -2.67 -20.26 8.70
CA TYR A 291 -1.44 -19.54 8.38
C TYR A 291 -0.74 -18.98 9.62
N TYR A 292 -1.49 -18.48 10.60
CA TYR A 292 -0.93 -17.79 11.76
C TYR A 292 -0.82 -18.65 13.03
N ASP A 293 -1.79 -19.52 13.31
CA ASP A 293 -1.93 -20.19 14.62
C ASP A 293 -1.99 -21.75 14.55
N GLY A 294 -2.37 -22.36 13.42
CA GLY A 294 -2.72 -23.78 13.31
C GLY A 294 -1.59 -24.79 13.02
N ARG A 295 -0.33 -24.36 12.87
CA ARG A 295 0.80 -25.25 12.52
C ARG A 295 1.49 -25.78 13.79
N ASP A 296 1.36 -27.09 14.08
CA ASP A 296 1.95 -27.81 15.26
C ASP A 296 3.48 -27.81 15.33
N THR A 297 4.15 -27.45 14.25
CA THR A 297 5.55 -27.08 14.33
C THR A 297 5.65 -25.83 15.21
N THR A 298 6.34 -25.90 16.36
CA THR A 298 6.68 -24.76 17.26
C THR A 298 6.31 -23.42 16.64
N PRO A 299 5.18 -22.81 17.06
CA PRO A 299 4.27 -21.99 16.25
C PRO A 299 5.03 -21.46 15.06
N ARG A 300 4.91 -22.13 13.90
CA ARG A 300 5.59 -21.74 12.67
C ARG A 300 5.08 -20.34 12.45
N PRO A 301 5.89 -19.34 12.81
CA PRO A 301 5.40 -17.98 12.80
C PRO A 301 5.07 -17.78 11.32
N GLY A 302 3.83 -17.39 10.99
CA GLY A 302 3.28 -17.45 9.62
C GLY A 302 4.25 -16.87 8.59
N ILE A 303 4.06 -16.98 7.28
CA ILE A 303 5.03 -16.45 6.29
C ILE A 303 5.51 -15.00 6.63
N PHE A 304 4.63 -14.25 7.31
CA PHE A 304 4.90 -12.98 7.98
C PHE A 304 5.83 -12.95 9.22
N ALA A 305 5.80 -13.98 10.05
CA ALA A 305 6.61 -14.12 11.26
C ALA A 305 7.77 -15.15 11.13
N THR A 306 7.81 -16.00 10.08
CA THR A 306 8.99 -16.82 9.70
C THR A 306 10.10 -15.99 9.08
N GLY A 307 9.77 -14.85 8.45
CA GLY A 307 10.75 -13.81 8.14
C GLY A 307 11.52 -13.36 9.39
N PHE A 308 10.82 -13.23 10.51
CA PHE A 308 11.41 -12.76 11.76
C PHE A 308 12.26 -13.82 12.48
N LYS A 309 11.80 -15.08 12.53
CA LYS A 309 12.48 -16.14 13.30
C LYS A 309 13.60 -16.86 12.53
N ARG A 310 13.56 -16.92 11.20
CA ARG A 310 14.63 -17.51 10.36
C ARG A 310 15.82 -16.55 10.22
N MET A 311 15.59 -15.24 10.24
CA MET A 311 16.65 -14.23 10.44
C MET A 311 17.22 -14.27 11.86
N SER A 312 16.44 -14.66 12.87
CA SER A 312 16.93 -14.80 14.26
C SER A 312 17.82 -16.03 14.44
N ARG A 313 17.45 -17.24 13.96
CA ARG A 313 18.23 -18.46 14.27
C ARG A 313 19.51 -18.67 13.46
N HIS A 314 19.63 -18.16 12.23
CA HIS A 314 20.94 -18.08 11.57
C HIS A 314 21.82 -16.93 12.08
N SER A 315 21.25 -16.00 12.86
CA SER A 315 21.95 -14.85 13.45
C SER A 315 22.26 -15.02 14.94
N LEU A 316 21.89 -16.15 15.55
CA LEU A 316 22.10 -16.43 16.97
C LEU A 316 23.40 -17.20 17.28
N ARG A 317 24.27 -17.41 16.28
CA ARG A 317 25.63 -17.94 16.51
C ARG A 317 26.77 -17.07 15.98
N HIS A 318 26.48 -15.88 15.46
CA HIS A 318 27.51 -14.86 15.26
C HIS A 318 27.53 -13.91 16.45
N LYS A 319 28.49 -14.13 17.35
CA LYS A 319 28.90 -13.19 18.39
C LYS A 319 28.92 -11.77 17.83
N GLY A 320 28.07 -10.89 18.36
CA GLY A 320 28.29 -9.47 18.64
C GLY A 320 29.04 -8.55 17.67
N ASN A 321 29.31 -8.92 16.43
CA ASN A 321 29.97 -8.01 15.49
C ASN A 321 28.93 -7.01 15.00
N GLN A 322 29.00 -5.77 15.52
CA GLN A 322 28.33 -4.63 14.91
C GLN A 322 28.56 -4.70 13.41
N MET A 323 27.46 -4.74 12.63
CA MET A 323 27.60 -4.81 11.18
C MET A 323 28.44 -3.62 10.70
N LYS A 324 29.58 -3.94 10.08
CA LYS A 324 30.45 -2.95 9.48
C LYS A 324 29.66 -2.16 8.44
N ARG A 325 29.94 -0.85 8.35
CA ARG A 325 29.38 0.02 7.33
C ARG A 325 29.79 -0.51 5.94
N VAL A 326 28.81 -0.70 5.06
CA VAL A 326 29.03 -1.24 3.70
C VAL A 326 29.44 -0.10 2.77
N VAL A 327 30.65 -0.18 2.23
CA VAL A 327 31.31 0.91 1.49
C VAL A 327 30.67 1.12 0.12
N SER A 328 30.32 0.06 -0.59
CA SER A 328 29.66 0.13 -1.91
C SER A 328 28.37 0.94 -1.88
N ILE A 329 27.53 0.75 -0.85
CA ILE A 329 26.29 1.52 -0.67
C ILE A 329 26.61 3.01 -0.48
N ASP A 330 27.61 3.32 0.33
CA ASP A 330 27.99 4.71 0.55
C ASP A 330 28.49 5.37 -0.73
N VAL A 331 29.33 4.65 -1.49
CA VAL A 331 29.89 5.12 -2.75
C VAL A 331 28.78 5.33 -3.78
N LEU A 332 27.91 4.35 -3.99
CA LEU A 332 26.84 4.42 -4.98
C LEU A 332 25.85 5.53 -4.65
N ARG A 333 25.42 5.65 -3.38
CA ARG A 333 24.54 6.75 -2.94
C ARG A 333 25.19 8.13 -3.11
N GLY A 334 26.48 8.25 -2.79
CA GLY A 334 27.22 9.50 -2.99
C GLY A 334 27.37 9.86 -4.48
N ALA A 335 27.51 8.85 -5.34
CA ALA A 335 27.70 9.04 -6.78
C ALA A 335 26.38 9.47 -7.42
N SER A 336 25.27 8.83 -7.04
CA SER A 336 23.92 9.24 -7.44
C SER A 336 23.67 10.72 -7.14
N LEU A 337 24.01 11.19 -5.94
CA LEU A 337 23.83 12.61 -5.57
C LEU A 337 24.71 13.55 -6.38
N ALA A 338 25.99 13.19 -6.58
CA ALA A 338 26.89 14.00 -7.40
C ALA A 338 26.37 14.11 -8.84
N LEU A 339 25.93 13.00 -9.42
CA LEU A 339 25.34 12.97 -10.75
C LEU A 339 24.09 13.84 -10.82
N MET A 340 23.14 13.66 -9.90
CA MET A 340 21.93 14.51 -9.83
C MET A 340 22.25 16.00 -9.83
N ILE A 341 23.25 16.44 -9.04
CA ILE A 341 23.68 17.85 -9.01
C ILE A 341 24.19 18.30 -10.36
N ILE A 342 25.04 17.51 -11.02
CA ILE A 342 25.57 17.83 -12.35
C ILE A 342 24.43 17.98 -13.35
N ILE A 343 23.52 17.01 -13.37
CA ILE A 343 22.41 16.96 -14.32
C ILE A 343 21.44 18.10 -14.09
N HIS A 344 21.02 18.36 -12.85
CA HIS A 344 20.13 19.47 -12.56
C HIS A 344 20.77 20.82 -12.89
N CYS A 345 22.09 20.98 -12.75
CA CYS A 345 22.78 22.16 -13.26
C CYS A 345 22.73 22.24 -14.79
N MET A 346 22.95 21.11 -15.48
CA MET A 346 22.88 21.06 -16.95
C MET A 346 21.46 21.34 -17.47
N ILE A 347 20.43 20.80 -16.85
CA ILE A 347 19.03 21.07 -17.18
C ILE A 347 18.67 22.53 -16.87
N ALA A 348 18.99 23.02 -15.67
CA ALA A 348 18.53 24.33 -15.23
C ALA A 348 19.25 25.51 -15.91
N TYR A 349 20.52 25.34 -16.26
CA TYR A 349 21.35 26.41 -16.86
C TYR A 349 21.70 26.17 -18.34
N GLY A 350 21.56 24.95 -18.86
CA GLY A 350 21.88 24.62 -20.24
C GLY A 350 20.97 25.35 -21.23
N ASP A 351 21.54 25.94 -22.28
CA ASP A 351 20.79 26.48 -23.42
C ASP A 351 20.32 25.38 -24.39
N THR A 352 19.58 25.77 -25.43
CA THR A 352 19.10 24.83 -26.46
C THR A 352 20.25 24.06 -27.12
N ARG A 353 21.39 24.72 -27.38
CA ARG A 353 22.59 24.05 -27.92
C ARG A 353 23.20 23.07 -26.93
N ALA A 354 23.06 23.31 -25.63
CA ALA A 354 23.49 22.39 -24.60
C ALA A 354 22.69 21.09 -24.69
N SER A 355 21.35 21.16 -24.81
CA SER A 355 20.49 19.98 -24.94
C SER A 355 20.79 19.11 -26.17
N GLU A 356 21.34 19.71 -27.23
CA GLU A 356 21.77 19.03 -28.46
C GLU A 356 23.20 18.46 -28.38
N SER A 357 23.90 18.63 -27.25
CA SER A 357 25.30 18.20 -27.13
C SER A 357 25.45 16.75 -26.66
N LEU A 358 26.50 16.06 -27.13
CA LEU A 358 26.87 14.72 -26.65
C LEU A 358 27.09 14.69 -25.12
N LEU A 359 27.61 15.78 -24.55
CA LEU A 359 27.85 15.87 -23.11
C LEU A 359 26.54 15.86 -22.33
N TYR A 360 25.56 16.66 -22.76
CA TYR A 360 24.22 16.67 -22.17
C TYR A 360 23.56 15.31 -22.30
N PHE A 361 23.55 14.73 -23.51
CA PHE A 361 23.00 13.40 -23.74
C PHE A 361 23.61 12.34 -22.80
N PHE A 362 24.93 12.31 -22.66
CA PHE A 362 25.60 11.33 -21.82
C PHE A 362 25.25 11.51 -20.34
N PHE A 363 25.24 12.74 -19.83
CA PHE A 363 24.99 12.97 -18.42
C PHE A 363 23.50 12.91 -18.06
N ASP A 364 22.60 13.43 -18.90
CA ASP A 364 21.17 13.49 -18.64
C ASP A 364 20.48 12.14 -18.99
N HIS A 365 20.61 11.69 -20.23
CA HIS A 365 19.87 10.52 -20.72
C HIS A 365 20.55 9.19 -20.40
N VAL A 366 21.88 9.08 -20.52
CA VAL A 366 22.58 7.81 -20.28
C VAL A 366 22.79 7.59 -18.78
N ILE A 367 23.32 8.59 -18.07
CA ILE A 367 23.66 8.47 -16.65
C ILE A 367 22.56 9.03 -15.75
N GLY A 368 21.83 10.04 -16.20
CA GLY A 368 21.06 10.87 -15.30
C GLY A 368 19.76 10.27 -14.82
N GLY A 369 19.03 9.64 -15.72
CA GLY A 369 17.92 8.76 -15.37
C GLY A 369 18.32 7.63 -14.40
N LEU A 370 19.61 7.29 -14.30
CA LEU A 370 20.11 6.24 -13.39
C LEU A 370 20.38 6.75 -11.97
N GLY A 371 20.68 8.04 -11.79
CA GLY A 371 21.00 8.61 -10.48
C GLY A 371 19.88 8.37 -9.46
N ALA A 372 18.64 8.70 -9.83
CA ALA A 372 17.45 8.53 -9.00
C ALA A 372 17.16 7.07 -8.67
N THR A 373 17.22 6.18 -9.65
CA THR A 373 16.92 4.76 -9.47
C THR A 373 17.94 4.08 -8.57
N TRP A 374 19.23 4.37 -8.73
CA TRP A 374 20.28 3.87 -7.85
C TRP A 374 20.11 4.38 -6.42
N PHE A 375 19.76 5.66 -6.26
CA PHE A 375 19.52 6.24 -4.94
C PHE A 375 18.36 5.54 -4.23
N LEU A 376 17.24 5.32 -4.92
CA LEU A 376 16.08 4.58 -4.41
C LEU A 376 16.39 3.12 -4.08
N LEU A 377 17.17 2.43 -4.92
CA LEU A 377 17.66 1.09 -4.62
C LEU A 377 18.46 1.10 -3.29
N MET A 378 19.33 2.08 -3.08
CA MET A 378 20.12 2.22 -1.85
C MET A 378 19.26 2.58 -0.63
N VAL A 379 18.15 3.32 -0.78
CA VAL A 379 17.18 3.57 0.28
C VAL A 379 16.62 2.24 0.81
N GLY A 380 16.22 1.35 -0.10
CA GLY A 380 15.76 0.00 0.21
C GLY A 380 16.76 -0.80 1.03
N ILE A 381 18.01 -0.88 0.55
CA ILE A 381 19.09 -1.60 1.24
C ILE A 381 19.37 -0.98 2.63
N SER A 382 19.44 0.34 2.69
CA SER A 382 19.75 1.09 3.92
C SER A 382 18.69 0.89 5.00
N GLN A 383 17.42 0.70 4.62
CA GLN A 383 16.34 0.45 5.58
C GLN A 383 16.53 -0.89 6.30
N VAL A 384 16.92 -1.95 5.58
CA VAL A 384 17.23 -3.26 6.18
C VAL A 384 18.45 -3.18 7.10
N LEU A 385 19.52 -2.53 6.66
CA LEU A 385 20.74 -2.37 7.45
C LEU A 385 20.50 -1.57 8.74
N SER A 386 19.61 -0.58 8.69
CA SER A 386 19.24 0.23 9.86
C SER A 386 18.43 -0.58 10.88
N ALA A 387 17.50 -1.41 10.41
CA ALA A 387 16.70 -2.28 11.28
C ALA A 387 17.54 -3.38 11.95
N GLY A 388 18.49 -3.98 11.21
CA GLY A 388 19.36 -5.05 11.73
C GLY A 388 20.24 -4.67 12.92
N ARG A 389 20.48 -3.37 13.14
CA ARG A 389 21.28 -2.87 14.28
C ARG A 389 20.51 -2.86 15.61
N LYS A 390 19.17 -2.92 15.59
CA LYS A 390 18.32 -2.73 16.78
C LYS A 390 17.54 -4.00 17.14
N LYS A 391 18.26 -5.08 17.44
CA LYS A 391 17.68 -6.41 17.74
C LYS A 391 16.80 -6.49 19.01
N SER A 392 16.78 -5.45 19.85
CA SER A 392 16.01 -5.43 21.12
C SER A 392 14.93 -4.34 21.19
N ALA A 393 14.70 -3.59 20.10
CA ALA A 393 13.69 -2.53 20.11
C ALA A 393 12.28 -3.10 20.02
N ASP A 394 11.37 -2.57 20.83
CA ASP A 394 9.94 -2.85 20.74
C ASP A 394 9.39 -2.55 19.32
N GLU A 395 8.51 -3.42 18.83
CA GLU A 395 7.98 -3.37 17.47
C GLU A 395 7.17 -2.11 17.18
N PHE A 396 6.45 -1.63 18.20
CA PHE A 396 5.71 -0.38 18.13
C PHE A 396 6.66 0.81 17.99
N ASN A 397 7.77 0.82 18.72
CA ASN A 397 8.80 1.84 18.59
C ASN A 397 9.48 1.83 17.22
N LEU A 398 9.69 0.65 16.61
CA LEU A 398 10.17 0.54 15.23
C LEU A 398 9.16 1.10 14.23
N MET A 399 7.87 0.81 14.41
CA MET A 399 6.78 1.38 13.60
C MET A 399 6.79 2.90 13.67
N LYS A 400 6.70 3.43 14.89
CA LYS A 400 6.66 4.88 15.15
C LYS A 400 7.84 5.58 14.52
N LYS A 401 9.05 5.02 14.62
CA LYS A 401 10.26 5.57 13.99
C LYS A 401 10.19 5.54 12.46
N ALA A 402 9.67 4.46 11.87
CA ALA A 402 9.49 4.39 10.41
C ALA A 402 8.47 5.43 9.90
N PHE A 403 7.33 5.58 10.60
CA PHE A 403 6.31 6.57 10.27
C PHE A 403 6.82 8.00 10.42
N LEU A 404 7.45 8.34 11.56
CA LEU A 404 8.02 9.68 11.77
C LEU A 404 9.11 10.01 10.74
N ARG A 405 9.97 9.03 10.43
CA ARG A 405 11.00 9.20 9.41
C ARG A 405 10.39 9.40 8.02
N GLY A 406 9.38 8.60 7.67
CA GLY A 406 8.65 8.71 6.42
C GLY A 406 7.97 10.07 6.28
N ALA A 407 7.21 10.48 7.29
CA ALA A 407 6.53 11.77 7.34
C ALA A 407 7.50 12.95 7.26
N TYR A 408 8.64 12.89 7.96
CA TYR A 408 9.66 13.94 7.88
C TYR A 408 10.24 14.06 6.48
N LEU A 409 10.60 12.94 5.84
CA LEU A 409 11.15 12.95 4.48
C LEU A 409 10.12 13.44 3.47
N PHE A 410 8.86 13.06 3.64
CA PHE A 410 7.76 13.51 2.82
C PHE A 410 7.54 15.02 2.93
N ALA A 411 7.42 15.53 4.15
CA ALA A 411 7.25 16.97 4.40
C ALA A 411 8.46 17.80 3.96
N ALA A 412 9.69 17.31 4.19
CA ALA A 412 10.90 17.95 3.71
C ALA A 412 10.92 18.03 2.18
N GLY A 413 10.40 17.00 1.50
CA GLY A 413 10.21 16.99 0.06
C GLY A 413 9.28 18.09 -0.44
N LEU A 414 8.05 18.16 0.09
CA LEU A 414 7.09 19.20 -0.28
C LEU A 414 7.62 20.61 0.02
N LEU A 415 8.29 20.78 1.15
CA LEU A 415 8.92 22.04 1.52
C LEU A 415 10.03 22.42 0.54
N GLN A 416 10.88 21.45 0.15
CA GLN A 416 11.93 21.68 -0.83
C GLN A 416 11.34 22.13 -2.17
N SER A 417 10.34 21.43 -2.70
CA SER A 417 9.68 21.80 -3.96
C SER A 417 9.10 23.21 -3.87
N THR A 418 8.41 23.52 -2.77
CA THR A 418 7.86 24.87 -2.51
C THR A 418 8.93 25.95 -2.50
N LEU A 419 10.09 25.69 -1.85
CA LEU A 419 11.16 26.68 -1.72
C LEU A 419 12.03 26.82 -2.97
N ALA A 420 12.16 25.77 -3.78
CA ALA A 420 12.98 25.77 -4.98
C ALA A 420 12.20 26.30 -6.20
N PHE A 421 10.97 25.84 -6.37
CA PHE A 421 10.17 26.06 -7.58
C PHE A 421 8.94 26.95 -7.33
N GLY A 422 8.61 27.21 -6.07
CA GLY A 422 7.44 28.00 -5.67
C GLY A 422 6.26 27.13 -5.22
N PRO A 423 5.24 27.72 -4.58
CA PRO A 423 4.09 26.97 -4.08
C PRO A 423 3.35 26.21 -5.17
N SER A 424 3.25 26.73 -6.41
CA SER A 424 2.53 26.05 -7.50
C SER A 424 3.04 24.63 -7.73
N GLU A 425 4.36 24.42 -7.62
CA GLU A 425 5.02 23.13 -7.87
C GLU A 425 5.21 22.26 -6.63
N MET A 426 4.55 22.58 -5.50
CA MET A 426 4.69 21.80 -4.26
C MET A 426 4.34 20.31 -4.46
N TRP A 427 3.42 20.01 -5.39
CA TRP A 427 2.96 18.66 -5.70
C TRP A 427 3.57 18.08 -6.99
N ASP A 428 4.78 18.49 -7.37
CA ASP A 428 5.52 17.87 -8.48
C ASP A 428 5.91 16.40 -8.20
N TRP A 429 5.75 15.96 -6.94
CA TRP A 429 6.07 14.60 -6.49
C TRP A 429 7.52 14.22 -6.74
N ASP A 430 8.41 15.05 -6.19
CA ASP A 430 9.85 14.83 -6.24
C ASP A 430 10.27 13.50 -5.55
N ILE A 431 11.55 13.15 -5.57
CA ILE A 431 12.03 11.87 -5.04
C ILE A 431 11.88 11.77 -3.52
N LEU A 432 11.90 12.89 -2.78
CA LEU A 432 11.82 12.88 -1.30
C LEU A 432 10.44 12.45 -0.78
N PRO A 433 9.30 12.97 -1.30
CA PRO A 433 7.98 12.41 -1.04
C PRO A 433 7.93 10.90 -1.29
N LEU A 434 8.41 10.44 -2.44
CA LEU A 434 8.47 9.00 -2.75
C LEU A 434 9.30 8.21 -1.72
N ILE A 435 10.47 8.71 -1.30
CA ILE A 435 11.31 8.07 -0.27
C ILE A 435 10.60 8.03 1.09
N GLY A 436 9.88 9.09 1.44
CA GLY A 436 9.06 9.14 2.65
C GLY A 436 8.03 8.02 2.67
N SER A 437 7.29 7.88 1.58
CA SER A 437 6.29 6.84 1.37
C SER A 437 6.90 5.45 1.32
N ALA A 438 8.01 5.28 0.60
CA ALA A 438 8.76 4.03 0.54
C ALA A 438 9.26 3.61 1.92
N THR A 439 9.70 4.55 2.78
CA THR A 439 10.15 4.24 4.14
C THR A 439 9.05 3.60 4.98
N VAL A 440 7.80 4.07 4.83
CA VAL A 440 6.63 3.50 5.49
C VAL A 440 6.25 2.15 4.87
N ALA A 441 6.18 2.06 3.54
CA ALA A 441 5.88 0.81 2.84
C ALA A 441 6.87 -0.31 3.19
N LEU A 442 8.18 0.00 3.18
CA LEU A 442 9.24 -0.95 3.52
C LEU A 442 9.18 -1.45 4.97
N TYR A 443 8.62 -0.67 5.89
CA TYR A 443 8.35 -1.16 7.24
C TYR A 443 7.35 -2.33 7.19
N PHE A 444 6.28 -2.27 6.39
CA PHE A 444 5.36 -3.38 6.24
C PHE A 444 5.98 -4.54 5.45
N CYS A 445 6.81 -4.25 4.44
CA CYS A 445 7.54 -5.28 3.69
C CYS A 445 8.49 -6.11 4.55
N ARG A 446 8.92 -5.61 5.73
CA ARG A 446 9.75 -6.38 6.66
C ARG A 446 9.11 -7.68 7.10
N PHE A 447 7.79 -7.75 7.07
CA PHE A 447 7.06 -8.93 7.45
C PHE A 447 6.89 -9.87 6.23
N LEU A 448 6.86 -9.38 4.99
CA LEU A 448 6.72 -10.21 3.79
C LEU A 448 7.99 -11.04 3.49
N PRO A 449 7.91 -12.24 2.88
CA PRO A 449 9.07 -12.98 2.40
C PRO A 449 9.65 -12.28 1.15
N SER A 450 10.95 -12.44 0.91
CA SER A 450 11.63 -11.72 -0.18
C SER A 450 11.07 -12.01 -1.57
N TRP A 451 10.62 -13.24 -1.85
CA TRP A 451 10.02 -13.57 -3.15
C TRP A 451 8.72 -12.80 -3.40
N LEU A 452 7.88 -12.61 -2.36
CA LEU A 452 6.63 -11.86 -2.48
C LEU A 452 6.89 -10.37 -2.68
N ILE A 453 7.94 -9.82 -2.06
CA ILE A 453 8.37 -8.44 -2.31
C ILE A 453 8.80 -8.25 -3.77
N LEU A 454 9.51 -9.24 -4.35
CA LEU A 454 9.87 -9.21 -5.78
C LEU A 454 8.63 -9.32 -6.67
N VAL A 455 7.65 -10.16 -6.32
CA VAL A 455 6.36 -10.24 -7.04
C VAL A 455 5.63 -8.89 -6.98
N ILE A 456 5.57 -8.24 -5.81
CA ILE A 456 4.98 -6.90 -5.68
C ILE A 456 5.75 -5.87 -6.51
N SER A 457 7.08 -5.92 -6.50
CA SER A 457 7.93 -5.02 -7.31
C SER A 457 7.65 -5.19 -8.80
N ALA A 458 7.54 -6.44 -9.27
CA ALA A 458 7.19 -6.76 -10.65
C ALA A 458 5.76 -6.32 -10.98
N ALA A 459 4.80 -6.52 -10.07
CA ALA A 459 3.43 -6.07 -10.24
C ALA A 459 3.33 -4.54 -10.35
N LEU A 460 4.04 -3.78 -9.51
CA LEU A 460 4.10 -2.32 -9.59
C LEU A 460 4.65 -1.84 -10.94
N ALA A 461 5.71 -2.49 -11.43
CA ALA A 461 6.28 -2.16 -12.74
C ALA A 461 5.33 -2.52 -13.90
N PHE A 462 4.72 -3.70 -13.86
CA PHE A 462 3.86 -4.20 -14.92
C PHE A 462 2.46 -3.56 -14.94
N THR A 463 1.95 -3.12 -13.80
CA THR A 463 0.65 -2.40 -13.74
C THR A 463 0.77 -0.93 -14.12
N ALA A 464 1.97 -0.35 -14.10
CA ALA A 464 2.15 1.08 -14.41
C ALA A 464 1.67 1.48 -15.82
N PRO A 465 2.00 0.77 -16.92
CA PRO A 465 1.48 1.11 -18.24
C PRO A 465 -0.06 1.01 -18.32
N TRP A 466 -0.63 -0.07 -17.76
CA TRP A 466 -2.08 -0.27 -17.69
C TRP A 466 -2.78 0.83 -16.89
N LEU A 467 -2.28 1.23 -15.72
CA LEU A 467 -2.87 2.32 -14.94
C LEU A 467 -2.82 3.66 -15.70
N ARG A 468 -1.74 3.90 -16.45
CA ARG A 468 -1.58 5.13 -17.24
C ARG A 468 -2.44 5.17 -18.49
N SER A 469 -2.97 4.05 -18.98
CA SER A 469 -3.92 4.09 -20.10
C SER A 469 -5.30 4.63 -19.70
N PHE A 470 -5.59 4.74 -18.39
CA PHE A 470 -6.81 5.36 -17.87
C PHE A 470 -6.65 6.85 -17.51
N VAL A 471 -5.46 7.41 -17.67
CA VAL A 471 -5.17 8.80 -17.30
C VAL A 471 -4.58 9.54 -18.48
N ASP A 472 -5.17 10.68 -18.83
CA ASP A 472 -4.60 11.58 -19.82
C ASP A 472 -3.39 12.33 -19.22
N PHE A 473 -2.26 11.63 -19.20
CA PHE A 473 -1.04 12.13 -18.56
C PHE A 473 -0.43 13.32 -19.33
N THR A 474 -0.64 13.41 -20.65
CA THR A 474 0.04 14.42 -21.48
C THR A 474 -0.37 15.82 -21.07
N VAL A 475 -1.61 16.01 -20.58
CA VAL A 475 -2.11 17.28 -20.03
C VAL A 475 -1.17 17.87 -18.99
N ALA A 476 -0.63 17.05 -18.09
CA ALA A 476 0.28 17.50 -17.04
C ALA A 476 1.72 17.74 -17.55
N TRP A 477 2.07 17.22 -18.73
CA TRP A 477 3.43 17.22 -19.29
C TRP A 477 3.58 18.08 -20.57
N GLY A 478 2.63 18.98 -20.83
CA GLY A 478 2.71 19.93 -21.95
C GLY A 478 1.94 19.52 -23.21
N GLY A 479 1.11 18.48 -23.13
CA GLY A 479 0.17 18.05 -24.17
C GLY A 479 0.68 16.95 -25.09
N GLU A 480 2.00 16.76 -25.19
CA GLU A 480 2.60 15.73 -26.06
C GLU A 480 3.95 15.23 -25.52
N LEU A 481 4.40 14.10 -26.06
CA LEU A 481 5.75 13.58 -25.88
C LEU A 481 6.51 13.75 -27.21
N VAL A 482 7.68 14.37 -27.16
CA VAL A 482 8.53 14.62 -28.33
C VAL A 482 9.74 13.70 -28.31
N GLN A 483 10.27 13.37 -29.50
CA GLN A 483 11.50 12.61 -29.58
C GLN A 483 12.68 13.47 -29.11
N SER A 484 13.60 12.87 -28.36
CA SER A 484 14.81 13.55 -27.92
C SER A 484 15.67 13.93 -29.14
N THR A 485 15.97 15.22 -29.29
CA THR A 485 16.58 15.81 -30.51
C THR A 485 17.94 15.22 -30.87
N PHE A 486 18.76 14.90 -29.86
CA PHE A 486 20.08 14.32 -30.08
C PHE A 486 19.97 12.87 -30.60
N PHE A 487 19.15 12.05 -29.96
CA PHE A 487 19.10 10.62 -30.25
C PHE A 487 18.26 10.30 -31.50
N SER A 488 17.27 11.16 -31.81
CA SER A 488 16.47 11.03 -33.03
C SER A 488 17.31 11.10 -34.31
N GLY A 489 18.48 11.75 -34.28
CA GLY A 489 19.42 11.76 -35.40
C GLY A 489 20.10 10.42 -35.68
N TYR A 490 20.19 9.52 -34.69
CA TYR A 490 20.88 8.23 -34.80
C TYR A 490 19.91 7.04 -34.82
N LEU A 491 18.89 7.09 -33.95
CA LEU A 491 17.86 6.06 -33.80
C LEU A 491 16.51 6.76 -33.55
N PRO A 492 15.83 7.23 -34.61
CA PRO A 492 14.50 7.85 -34.51
C PRO A 492 13.52 6.98 -33.71
N GLY A 493 12.75 7.59 -32.82
CA GLY A 493 11.66 6.94 -32.10
C GLY A 493 12.05 6.00 -30.94
N ILE A 494 13.30 6.01 -30.48
CA ILE A 494 13.73 5.17 -29.34
C ILE A 494 13.65 5.86 -27.97
N LEU A 495 13.67 7.20 -27.94
CA LEU A 495 13.70 8.00 -26.71
C LEU A 495 12.77 9.20 -26.85
N PHE A 496 11.85 9.33 -25.91
CA PHE A 496 10.85 10.37 -25.84
C PHE A 496 10.92 11.13 -24.52
N GLU A 497 10.59 12.41 -24.59
CA GLU A 497 10.62 13.35 -23.48
C GLU A 497 9.35 14.22 -23.49
N PRO A 498 8.87 14.64 -22.33
CA PRO A 498 7.76 15.58 -22.26
C PRO A 498 8.20 16.97 -22.75
N VAL A 499 7.26 17.73 -23.33
CA VAL A 499 7.52 19.10 -23.83
C VAL A 499 7.72 20.09 -22.69
N SER A 500 7.08 19.87 -21.55
CA SER A 500 7.27 20.69 -20.36
C SER A 500 7.59 19.86 -19.14
N VAL A 501 8.10 20.50 -18.10
CA VAL A 501 8.08 19.94 -16.75
C VAL A 501 6.63 19.66 -16.32
N TYR A 502 6.46 18.74 -15.36
CA TYR A 502 5.15 18.41 -14.83
C TYR A 502 4.50 19.65 -14.22
N LYS A 503 3.28 19.94 -14.67
CA LYS A 503 2.49 21.07 -14.18
C LYS A 503 1.49 20.57 -13.15
N VAL A 504 1.66 21.05 -11.93
CA VAL A 504 0.73 20.74 -10.84
C VAL A 504 -0.61 21.44 -11.08
N ILE A 505 -1.65 20.63 -11.19
CA ILE A 505 -3.04 21.12 -11.17
C ILE A 505 -3.54 20.99 -9.73
N TRP A 506 -3.93 22.11 -9.12
CA TRP A 506 -4.40 22.20 -7.73
C TRP A 506 -5.81 21.65 -7.53
N ARG A 507 -5.98 20.37 -7.85
CA ARG A 507 -7.19 19.59 -7.63
C ARG A 507 -6.80 18.26 -7.00
N LEU A 508 -7.60 17.78 -6.04
CA LEU A 508 -7.26 16.58 -5.28
C LEU A 508 -7.10 15.35 -6.18
N ASP A 509 -7.95 15.19 -7.19
CA ASP A 509 -7.87 14.09 -8.16
C ASP A 509 -6.58 14.15 -8.97
N GLU A 510 -6.16 15.33 -9.43
CA GLU A 510 -4.90 15.52 -10.17
C GLU A 510 -3.66 15.34 -9.28
N ILE A 511 -3.72 15.79 -8.03
CA ILE A 511 -2.71 15.55 -7.00
C ILE A 511 -2.54 14.04 -6.78
N LEU A 512 -3.63 13.29 -6.62
CA LEU A 512 -3.58 11.83 -6.44
C LEU A 512 -3.08 11.10 -7.71
N LYS A 513 -3.54 11.51 -8.90
CA LYS A 513 -3.03 10.99 -10.18
C LYS A 513 -1.52 11.23 -10.31
N GLY A 514 -1.07 12.44 -10.01
CA GLY A 514 0.35 12.80 -9.96
C GLY A 514 1.13 11.89 -9.03
N TYR A 515 0.64 11.72 -7.80
CA TYR A 515 1.33 10.94 -6.79
C TYR A 515 1.44 9.45 -7.16
N PHE A 516 0.38 8.88 -7.73
CA PHE A 516 0.37 7.45 -8.03
C PHE A 516 0.94 7.10 -9.41
N VAL A 517 0.66 7.87 -10.46
CA VAL A 517 0.89 7.42 -11.85
C VAL A 517 1.55 8.44 -12.78
N SER A 518 1.34 9.74 -12.59
CA SER A 518 1.69 10.76 -13.61
C SER A 518 2.71 11.82 -13.20
N GLY A 519 3.09 11.95 -11.93
CA GLY A 519 4.06 12.94 -11.46
C GLY A 519 5.49 12.66 -11.91
N THR A 520 6.46 13.39 -11.35
CA THR A 520 7.88 13.21 -11.67
C THR A 520 8.43 11.87 -11.13
N PHE A 521 8.13 11.52 -9.86
CA PHE A 521 8.47 10.21 -9.26
C PHE A 521 7.25 9.49 -8.64
N PRO A 522 6.26 9.09 -9.46
CA PRO A 522 5.02 8.47 -9.00
C PRO A 522 5.26 7.11 -8.36
N ILE A 523 4.37 6.66 -7.47
CA ILE A 523 4.46 5.33 -6.83
C ILE A 523 4.63 4.22 -7.87
N PHE A 524 3.92 4.29 -9.00
CA PHE A 524 4.02 3.34 -10.10
C PHE A 524 4.90 3.91 -11.24
N PRO A 525 6.04 3.29 -11.59
CA PRO A 525 6.63 2.08 -11.03
C PRO A 525 7.67 2.32 -9.92
N TRP A 526 7.95 3.57 -9.53
CA TRP A 526 9.18 3.91 -8.81
C TRP A 526 9.33 3.26 -7.43
N LEU A 527 8.24 2.89 -6.76
CA LEU A 527 8.29 2.16 -5.48
C LEU A 527 8.91 0.75 -5.63
N ALA A 528 9.00 0.20 -6.85
CA ALA A 528 9.68 -1.08 -7.09
C ALA A 528 11.19 -1.02 -6.80
N PHE A 529 11.87 0.09 -7.09
CA PHE A 529 13.32 0.22 -6.82
C PHE A 529 13.70 0.04 -5.34
N PRO A 530 13.10 0.75 -4.37
CA PRO A 530 13.41 0.54 -2.97
C PRO A 530 12.96 -0.84 -2.47
N LEU A 531 11.94 -1.49 -3.07
CA LEU A 531 11.54 -2.86 -2.73
C LEU A 531 12.60 -3.89 -3.17
N ILE A 532 13.12 -3.78 -4.39
CA ILE A 532 14.24 -4.59 -4.88
C ILE A 532 15.47 -4.38 -3.99
N GLY A 533 15.77 -3.12 -3.66
CA GLY A 533 16.85 -2.76 -2.75
C GLY A 533 16.68 -3.39 -1.37
N PHE A 534 15.45 -3.43 -0.85
CA PHE A 534 15.16 -4.08 0.43
C PHE A 534 15.44 -5.59 0.38
N VAL A 535 15.12 -6.27 -0.72
CA VAL A 535 15.45 -7.69 -0.90
C VAL A 535 16.97 -7.90 -0.91
N ILE A 536 17.72 -7.07 -1.65
CA ILE A 536 19.19 -7.10 -1.65
C ILE A 536 19.74 -6.89 -0.25
N GLY A 537 19.22 -5.90 0.49
CA GLY A 537 19.62 -5.61 1.87
C GLY A 537 19.44 -6.81 2.80
N ARG A 538 18.38 -7.61 2.63
CA ARG A 538 18.20 -8.86 3.38
C ARG A 538 19.26 -9.89 3.07
N ARG A 539 19.68 -10.01 1.81
CA ARG A 539 20.76 -10.93 1.40
C ARG A 539 22.11 -10.50 1.97
N ILE A 540 22.37 -9.19 2.09
CA ILE A 540 23.55 -8.66 2.78
C ILE A 540 23.52 -9.04 4.27
N VAL A 541 22.44 -8.74 4.98
CA VAL A 541 22.30 -9.05 6.42
C VAL A 541 22.36 -10.56 6.69
N GLY A 542 21.84 -11.36 5.76
CA GLY A 542 21.89 -12.82 5.83
C GLY A 542 23.26 -13.43 5.48
N GLY A 543 24.25 -12.63 5.06
CA GLY A 543 25.56 -13.12 4.61
C GLY A 543 25.53 -13.90 3.29
N GLN A 544 24.41 -13.84 2.56
CA GLN A 544 24.18 -14.59 1.31
C GLN A 544 24.64 -13.81 0.08
N ILE A 545 24.79 -12.49 0.21
CA ILE A 545 25.04 -11.60 -0.93
C ILE A 545 26.26 -12.00 -1.78
N LYS A 546 27.35 -12.50 -1.16
CA LYS A 546 28.54 -12.96 -1.90
C LYS A 546 28.22 -14.07 -2.90
N GLN A 547 27.33 -14.98 -2.54
CA GLN A 547 26.88 -16.09 -3.40
C GLN A 547 25.91 -15.60 -4.48
N ASP A 548 25.13 -14.56 -4.19
CA ASP A 548 24.16 -13.99 -5.11
C ASP A 548 24.77 -13.03 -6.14
N LEU A 549 26.03 -12.56 -5.97
CA LEU A 549 26.64 -11.57 -6.88
C LEU A 549 26.61 -11.99 -8.37
N PRO A 550 26.98 -13.24 -8.76
CA PRO A 550 26.89 -13.64 -10.16
C PRO A 550 25.47 -13.62 -10.69
N PHE A 551 24.48 -14.01 -9.87
CA PHE A 551 23.08 -13.96 -10.22
C PHE A 551 22.59 -12.51 -10.42
N LEU A 552 23.01 -11.57 -9.56
CA LEU A 552 22.66 -10.15 -9.72
C LEU A 552 23.26 -9.55 -10.99
N HIS A 553 24.49 -9.91 -11.36
CA HIS A 553 25.08 -9.49 -12.63
C HIS A 553 24.31 -10.07 -13.83
N LEU A 554 24.05 -11.39 -13.82
CA LEU A 554 23.34 -12.06 -14.91
C LEU A 554 21.93 -11.47 -15.09
N MET A 555 21.16 -11.36 -14.00
CA MET A 555 19.83 -10.77 -14.04
C MET A 555 19.89 -9.31 -14.48
N GLY A 556 20.88 -8.56 -14.02
CA GLY A 556 21.08 -7.17 -14.43
C GLY A 556 21.34 -7.04 -15.93
N LEU A 557 22.21 -7.88 -16.49
CA LEU A 557 22.48 -7.92 -17.94
C LEU A 557 21.25 -8.35 -18.75
N LEU A 558 20.50 -9.34 -18.28
CA LEU A 558 19.25 -9.76 -18.93
C LEU A 558 18.21 -8.64 -18.97
N LEU A 559 18.07 -7.87 -17.89
CA LEU A 559 17.14 -6.73 -17.85
C LEU A 559 17.60 -5.57 -18.73
N ILE A 560 18.91 -5.31 -18.82
CA ILE A 560 19.47 -4.32 -19.76
C ILE A 560 19.14 -4.73 -21.20
N LEU A 561 19.41 -5.98 -21.57
CA LEU A 561 19.12 -6.50 -22.90
C LEU A 561 17.61 -6.47 -23.20
N LEU A 562 16.78 -6.87 -22.25
CA LEU A 562 15.33 -6.83 -22.40
C LEU A 562 14.83 -5.40 -22.61
N GLY A 563 15.24 -4.44 -21.78
CA GLY A 563 14.88 -3.02 -21.92
C GLY A 563 15.30 -2.45 -23.28
N ALA A 564 16.52 -2.76 -23.73
CA ALA A 564 17.02 -2.31 -25.03
C ALA A 564 16.28 -2.94 -26.21
N ILE A 565 16.07 -4.27 -26.21
CA ILE A 565 15.39 -4.99 -27.30
C ILE A 565 13.93 -4.57 -27.40
N VAL A 566 13.21 -4.48 -26.27
CA VAL A 566 11.79 -4.11 -26.27
C VAL A 566 11.61 -2.64 -26.66
N SER A 567 12.51 -1.75 -26.24
CA SER A 567 12.50 -0.35 -26.70
C SER A 567 12.76 -0.24 -28.20
N TYR A 568 13.75 -0.99 -28.72
CA TYR A 568 14.02 -1.05 -30.15
C TYR A 568 12.83 -1.60 -30.96
N ALA A 569 12.13 -2.60 -30.43
CA ALA A 569 10.89 -3.10 -31.02
C ALA A 569 9.77 -2.03 -31.05
N GLY A 570 9.77 -1.11 -30.08
CA GLY A 570 8.86 0.04 -30.03
C GLY A 570 8.99 0.99 -31.22
N ILE A 571 10.19 1.11 -31.82
CA ILE A 571 10.41 1.94 -33.03
C ILE A 571 9.50 1.50 -34.18
N PHE A 572 9.24 0.20 -34.30
CA PHE A 572 8.38 -0.37 -35.35
C PHE A 572 6.88 -0.27 -35.03
N ARG A 573 6.51 0.43 -33.94
CA ARG A 573 5.13 0.69 -33.53
C ARG A 573 4.94 2.19 -33.27
N PRO A 574 4.93 3.04 -34.30
CA PRO A 574 4.88 4.50 -34.13
C PRO A 574 3.60 5.00 -33.45
N GLU A 575 2.53 4.20 -33.45
CA GLU A 575 1.28 4.50 -32.72
C GLU A 575 1.32 4.07 -31.24
N SER A 576 2.38 3.37 -30.79
CA SER A 576 2.45 2.94 -29.40
C SER A 576 2.73 4.11 -28.47
N SER A 577 2.01 4.15 -27.35
CA SER A 577 2.26 5.13 -26.30
C SER A 577 3.61 4.83 -25.63
N PRO A 578 4.54 5.80 -25.56
CA PRO A 578 5.81 5.64 -24.87
C PRO A 578 5.70 5.23 -23.39
N ILE A 579 4.54 5.41 -22.77
CA ILE A 579 4.39 5.17 -21.33
C ILE A 579 3.24 4.25 -20.93
N SER A 580 2.25 4.06 -21.82
CA SER A 580 1.06 3.24 -21.55
C SER A 580 1.16 1.85 -22.19
N ASP A 581 2.10 1.65 -23.11
CA ASP A 581 2.32 0.36 -23.75
C ASP A 581 3.49 -0.43 -23.14
N TYR A 582 3.41 -1.75 -23.27
CA TYR A 582 4.46 -2.67 -22.82
C TYR A 582 5.63 -2.79 -23.80
N ILE A 583 5.39 -2.51 -25.07
CA ILE A 583 6.39 -2.42 -26.12
C ILE A 583 6.48 -0.93 -26.48
N ALA A 584 7.31 -0.23 -25.73
CA ALA A 584 7.37 1.22 -25.75
C ALA A 584 8.82 1.72 -25.82
N PRO A 585 9.06 2.85 -26.47
CA PRO A 585 10.35 3.51 -26.42
C PRO A 585 10.76 3.91 -24.99
N LEU A 586 12.01 4.35 -24.83
CA LEU A 586 12.51 4.87 -23.56
C LEU A 586 11.83 6.21 -23.27
N CYS A 587 11.31 6.37 -22.05
CA CYS A 587 10.81 7.64 -21.57
C CYS A 587 11.06 7.72 -20.06
N LEU A 588 11.69 8.79 -19.57
CA LEU A 588 11.97 8.94 -18.15
C LEU A 588 10.77 9.44 -17.34
N TYR A 589 9.94 10.27 -17.97
CA TYR A 589 8.85 10.99 -17.31
C TYR A 589 7.54 10.92 -18.11
N PRO A 590 6.54 10.17 -17.62
CA PRO A 590 6.64 9.12 -16.60
C PRO A 590 7.47 7.91 -17.08
N ASN A 591 8.19 7.28 -16.16
CA ASN A 591 9.15 6.21 -16.47
C ASN A 591 8.50 5.03 -17.23
N SER A 592 8.92 4.80 -18.48
CA SER A 592 8.42 3.70 -19.33
C SER A 592 8.90 2.36 -18.80
N ILE A 593 8.16 1.28 -19.11
CA ILE A 593 8.53 -0.04 -18.58
C ILE A 593 9.86 -0.55 -19.16
N THR A 594 10.19 -0.18 -20.40
CA THR A 594 11.46 -0.52 -21.05
C THR A 594 12.63 0.20 -20.40
N LEU A 595 12.47 1.48 -20.07
CA LEU A 595 13.47 2.22 -19.31
C LEU A 595 13.60 1.69 -17.89
N PHE A 596 12.50 1.33 -17.23
CA PHE A 596 12.52 0.70 -15.90
C PHE A 596 13.38 -0.58 -15.88
N TYR A 597 13.26 -1.46 -16.90
CA TYR A 597 14.10 -2.65 -17.02
C TYR A 597 15.57 -2.28 -17.16
N LEU A 598 15.89 -1.34 -18.05
CA LEU A 598 17.26 -0.87 -18.28
C LEU A 598 17.87 -0.30 -16.99
N GLN A 599 17.17 0.62 -16.32
CA GLN A 599 17.63 1.26 -15.10
C GLN A 599 17.81 0.25 -13.95
N THR A 600 16.87 -0.67 -13.78
CA THR A 600 16.97 -1.76 -12.80
C THR A 600 18.19 -2.62 -13.10
N GLY A 601 18.36 -3.02 -14.36
CA GLY A 601 19.46 -3.88 -14.78
C GLY A 601 20.83 -3.24 -14.56
N VAL A 602 21.01 -1.97 -14.95
CA VAL A 602 22.24 -1.22 -14.68
C VAL A 602 22.48 -1.06 -13.17
N GLY A 603 21.44 -0.75 -12.40
CA GLY A 603 21.54 -0.65 -10.95
C GLY A 603 22.03 -1.95 -10.28
N LEU A 604 21.55 -3.11 -10.75
CA LEU A 604 21.99 -4.42 -10.24
C LEU A 604 23.44 -4.73 -10.59
N VAL A 605 23.84 -4.53 -11.86
CA VAL A 605 25.23 -4.76 -12.31
C VAL A 605 26.20 -3.86 -11.54
N LEU A 606 25.90 -2.56 -11.46
CA LEU A 606 26.75 -1.58 -10.81
C LEU A 606 26.87 -1.87 -9.31
N PHE A 607 25.75 -2.13 -8.63
CA PHE A 607 25.77 -2.50 -7.21
C PHE A 607 26.60 -3.77 -6.98
N ALA A 608 26.37 -4.82 -7.76
CA ALA A 608 27.07 -6.09 -7.58
C ALA A 608 28.58 -5.95 -7.85
N SER A 609 28.97 -5.17 -8.85
CA SER A 609 30.37 -4.85 -9.16
C SER A 609 31.05 -4.06 -8.05
N LEU A 610 30.40 -3.01 -7.54
CA LEU A 610 30.93 -2.19 -6.45
C LEU A 610 31.01 -2.98 -5.14
N PHE A 611 29.99 -3.79 -4.83
CA PHE A 611 29.99 -4.65 -3.65
C PHE A 611 31.12 -5.69 -3.73
N TYR A 612 31.33 -6.31 -4.90
CA TYR A 612 32.45 -7.22 -5.12
C TYR A 612 33.79 -6.53 -4.85
N TYR A 613 33.98 -5.35 -5.42
CA TYR A 613 35.26 -4.64 -5.35
C TYR A 613 35.57 -4.07 -3.96
N TYR A 614 34.59 -3.45 -3.29
CA TYR A 614 34.81 -2.72 -2.04
C TYR A 614 34.52 -3.52 -0.77
N ASP A 615 33.57 -4.46 -0.80
CA ASP A 615 33.06 -5.12 0.41
C ASP A 615 33.30 -6.64 0.45
N ALA A 616 33.34 -7.32 -0.72
CA ALA A 616 33.46 -8.77 -0.75
C ALA A 616 34.90 -9.29 -0.65
N ARG A 617 35.87 -8.53 -1.17
CA ARG A 617 37.30 -8.90 -1.17
C ARG A 617 37.89 -8.83 0.23
N GLU A 618 38.47 -9.93 0.70
CA GLU A 618 39.19 -10.04 1.98
C GLU A 618 40.60 -9.41 1.90
N ILE A 619 40.71 -8.17 1.42
CA ILE A 619 42.00 -7.48 1.36
C ILE A 619 42.29 -6.84 2.73
N ALA A 620 43.52 -7.07 3.23
CA ALA A 620 44.01 -6.68 4.55
C ALA A 620 44.07 -5.16 4.83
N SER A 621 43.77 -4.29 3.85
CA SER A 621 43.62 -2.85 4.07
C SER A 621 42.45 -2.27 3.28
N PRO A 622 41.53 -1.52 3.92
CA PRO A 622 40.48 -0.82 3.19
C PRO A 622 41.13 0.25 2.30
N ARG A 623 40.98 0.12 0.97
CA ARG A 623 41.39 1.15 0.01
C ARG A 623 40.56 2.41 0.23
N THR A 624 41.02 3.32 1.08
CA THR A 624 40.40 4.64 1.27
C THR A 624 40.96 5.64 0.26
N GLY A 625 40.70 5.39 -1.02
CA GLY A 625 40.98 6.39 -2.06
C GLY A 625 40.17 7.67 -1.82
N LEU A 626 40.68 8.80 -2.31
CA LEU A 626 40.03 10.11 -2.20
C LEU A 626 38.57 10.08 -2.69
N PHE A 627 38.32 9.36 -3.79
CA PHE A 627 36.99 9.13 -4.34
C PHE A 627 36.03 8.52 -3.32
N VAL A 628 36.43 7.44 -2.64
CA VAL A 628 35.61 6.78 -1.61
C VAL A 628 35.33 7.72 -0.44
N VAL A 629 36.30 8.54 -0.04
CA VAL A 629 36.14 9.53 1.04
C VAL A 629 35.11 10.58 0.68
N TRP A 630 35.17 11.13 -0.53
CA TRP A 630 34.22 12.14 -1.02
C TRP A 630 32.80 11.59 -1.08
N HIS A 631 32.62 10.41 -1.69
CA HIS A 631 31.31 9.80 -1.83
C HIS A 631 30.72 9.40 -0.47
N LYS A 632 31.53 8.87 0.45
CA LYS A 632 31.10 8.60 1.84
C LYS A 632 30.62 9.85 2.58
N ARG A 633 31.22 11.02 2.29
CA ARG A 633 30.82 12.29 2.89
C ARG A 633 29.49 12.77 2.32
N LEU A 634 29.32 12.82 0.99
CA LEU A 634 28.04 13.16 0.34
C LEU A 634 26.92 12.23 0.83
N SER A 635 27.20 10.93 0.83
CA SER A 635 26.30 9.88 1.29
C SER A 635 25.87 10.06 2.75
N ARG A 636 26.78 10.45 3.66
CA ARG A 636 26.45 10.70 5.07
C ARG A 636 25.42 11.82 5.23
N TYR A 637 25.48 12.85 4.39
CA TYR A 637 24.61 14.02 4.41
C TYR A 637 23.67 14.03 3.20
N SER A 638 23.20 12.85 2.77
CA SER A 638 22.44 12.71 1.54
C SER A 638 21.15 13.53 1.51
N LEU A 639 20.44 13.62 2.64
CA LEU A 639 19.19 14.39 2.74
C LEU A 639 19.46 15.90 2.71
N THR A 640 20.50 16.35 3.42
CA THR A 640 20.89 17.77 3.42
C THR A 640 21.37 18.21 2.05
N VAL A 641 22.24 17.41 1.40
CA VAL A 641 22.73 17.69 0.04
C VAL A 641 21.57 17.71 -0.95
N TYR A 642 20.69 16.70 -0.88
CA TYR A 642 19.53 16.63 -1.76
C TYR A 642 18.58 17.82 -1.55
N PHE A 643 18.31 18.24 -0.32
CA PHE A 643 17.45 19.40 -0.10
C PHE A 643 18.10 20.71 -0.60
N LEU A 644 19.38 20.92 -0.29
CA LEU A 644 20.04 22.19 -0.57
C LEU A 644 20.47 22.36 -2.03
N HIS A 645 20.68 21.30 -2.80
CA HIS A 645 21.18 21.46 -4.17
C HIS A 645 20.18 22.15 -5.09
N TRP A 646 18.88 21.87 -4.94
CA TRP A 646 17.85 22.58 -5.71
C TRP A 646 17.77 24.05 -5.33
N LEU A 647 17.94 24.41 -4.05
CA LEU A 647 18.02 25.82 -3.65
C LEU A 647 19.28 26.48 -4.24
N LEU A 648 20.42 25.78 -4.21
CA LEU A 648 21.68 26.25 -4.79
C LEU A 648 21.55 26.49 -6.32
N ILE A 649 20.72 25.71 -7.00
CA ILE A 649 20.49 25.78 -8.45
C ILE A 649 19.45 26.84 -8.79
N CYS A 650 18.26 26.80 -8.16
CA CYS A 650 17.12 27.63 -8.53
C CYS A 650 17.21 29.05 -7.98
N TRP A 651 17.74 29.27 -6.77
CA TRP A 651 17.74 30.62 -6.18
C TRP A 651 18.59 31.63 -6.96
N PRO A 652 19.77 31.29 -7.50
CA PRO A 652 20.48 32.21 -8.38
C PRO A 652 19.65 32.61 -9.62
N LEU A 653 18.92 31.67 -10.23
CA LEU A 653 18.02 31.96 -11.35
C LEU A 653 16.88 32.91 -10.95
N TRP A 654 16.27 32.68 -9.77
CA TRP A 654 15.26 33.58 -9.20
C TRP A 654 15.81 34.97 -8.90
N ILE A 655 17.03 35.07 -8.36
CA ILE A 655 17.69 36.35 -8.09
C ILE A 655 17.96 37.10 -9.40
N ILE A 656 18.45 36.40 -10.43
CA ILE A 656 18.65 36.99 -11.77
C ILE A 656 17.32 37.49 -12.33
N TYR A 657 16.26 36.69 -12.24
CA TYR A 657 14.92 37.10 -12.68
C TYR A 657 14.42 38.32 -11.92
N PHE A 658 14.55 38.34 -10.59
CA PHE A 658 14.13 39.45 -9.76
C PHE A 658 14.87 40.76 -10.09
N VAL A 659 16.17 40.67 -10.38
CA VAL A 659 17.01 41.84 -10.70
C VAL A 659 16.84 42.32 -12.14
N THR A 660 16.68 41.39 -13.10
CA THR A 660 16.74 41.71 -14.54
C THR A 660 15.39 41.63 -15.26
N GLY A 661 14.38 41.05 -14.63
CA GLY A 661 13.10 40.69 -15.26
C GLY A 661 13.17 39.50 -16.23
N LYS A 662 14.36 38.88 -16.42
CA LYS A 662 14.57 37.77 -17.35
C LYS A 662 14.85 36.47 -16.60
N PHE A 663 13.99 35.47 -16.78
CA PHE A 663 14.20 34.15 -16.21
C PHE A 663 15.04 33.34 -17.19
N LEU A 664 16.30 33.06 -16.83
CA LEU A 664 17.27 32.35 -17.67
C LEU A 664 17.23 30.83 -17.49
N GLY A 665 16.17 30.28 -16.88
CA GLY A 665 16.04 28.84 -16.74
C GLY A 665 16.02 28.17 -18.11
N GLN A 666 16.86 27.15 -18.31
CA GLN A 666 17.04 26.42 -19.57
C GLN A 666 17.58 27.29 -20.75
N ASP A 667 18.17 28.45 -20.47
CA ASP A 667 18.74 29.33 -21.51
C ASP A 667 19.87 30.24 -20.97
N ALA A 668 20.72 29.72 -20.08
CA ALA A 668 21.77 30.54 -19.44
C ALA A 668 23.16 30.36 -20.06
N MET A 669 23.56 29.13 -20.38
CA MET A 669 24.91 28.82 -20.86
C MET A 669 24.98 27.48 -21.61
N GLY A 670 26.02 27.29 -22.42
CA GLY A 670 26.25 26.01 -23.11
C GLY A 670 26.58 24.84 -22.16
N ALA A 671 26.61 23.62 -22.71
CA ALA A 671 26.76 22.38 -21.94
C ALA A 671 28.02 22.30 -21.07
N ILE A 672 29.18 22.72 -21.59
CA ILE A 672 30.46 22.64 -20.86
C ILE A 672 30.44 23.56 -19.61
N PRO A 673 30.13 24.87 -19.73
CA PRO A 673 29.95 25.72 -18.56
C PRO A 673 28.95 25.18 -17.54
N ALA A 674 27.79 24.66 -17.98
CA ALA A 674 26.77 24.12 -17.07
C ALA A 674 27.28 22.87 -16.33
N PHE A 675 28.00 21.99 -17.02
CA PHE A 675 28.66 20.82 -16.43
C PHE A 675 29.73 21.23 -15.39
N LEU A 676 30.59 22.20 -15.73
CA LEU A 676 31.61 22.73 -14.81
C LEU A 676 30.98 23.38 -13.59
N LEU A 677 29.84 24.06 -13.74
CA LEU A 677 29.06 24.61 -12.63
C LEU A 677 28.54 23.51 -11.70
N GLY A 678 28.07 22.38 -12.25
CA GLY A 678 27.73 21.18 -11.47
C GLY A 678 28.91 20.64 -10.65
N LEU A 679 30.10 20.54 -11.25
CA LEU A 679 31.33 20.14 -10.55
C LEU A 679 31.75 21.14 -9.45
N ALA A 680 31.58 22.44 -9.70
CA ALA A 680 31.82 23.48 -8.72
C ALA A 680 30.83 23.35 -7.53
N GLY A 681 29.55 23.09 -7.82
CA GLY A 681 28.52 22.80 -6.80
C GLY A 681 28.89 21.60 -5.92
N ILE A 682 29.32 20.48 -6.51
CA ILE A 682 29.79 19.31 -5.75
C ILE A 682 30.99 19.67 -4.87
N SER A 683 31.96 20.41 -5.41
CA SER A 683 33.16 20.82 -4.69
C SER A 683 32.83 21.71 -3.48
N LEU A 684 31.88 22.63 -3.66
CA LEU A 684 31.34 23.49 -2.60
C LEU A 684 30.66 22.64 -1.51
N PHE A 685 29.80 21.69 -1.89
CA PHE A 685 29.20 20.75 -0.94
C PHE A 685 30.27 19.96 -0.18
N LEU A 686 31.27 19.40 -0.85
CA LEU A 686 32.33 18.63 -0.20
C LEU A 686 33.15 19.45 0.80
N ALA A 687 33.44 20.72 0.48
CA ALA A 687 34.12 21.65 1.37
C ALA A 687 33.23 22.04 2.56
N GLY A 688 31.98 22.42 2.30
CA GLY A 688 30.98 22.76 3.33
C GLY A 688 30.73 21.61 4.29
N LEU A 689 30.50 20.39 3.77
CA LEU A 689 30.30 19.19 4.58
C LEU A 689 31.56 18.81 5.38
N LYS A 690 32.76 19.08 4.88
CA LYS A 690 34.01 18.87 5.65
C LYS A 690 34.06 19.82 6.85
N ALA A 691 33.67 21.07 6.68
CA ALA A 691 33.54 22.02 7.79
C ALA A 691 32.42 21.61 8.76
N TRP A 692 31.30 21.11 8.23
CA TRP A 692 30.15 20.64 9.01
C TRP A 692 30.47 19.39 9.85
N ASP A 693 31.26 18.45 9.29
CA ASP A 693 31.78 17.27 9.99
C ASP A 693 32.60 17.69 11.23
N ARG A 694 33.40 18.76 11.14
CA ARG A 694 34.18 19.28 12.29
C ARG A 694 33.28 19.78 13.43
N ARG A 695 32.03 20.15 13.14
CA ARG A 695 31.00 20.56 14.11
C ARG A 695 30.05 19.41 14.49
N GLY A 696 30.39 18.17 14.13
CA GLY A 696 29.61 16.99 14.46
C GLY A 696 28.29 16.84 13.70
N GLY A 697 28.12 17.54 12.57
CA GLY A 697 26.90 17.39 11.75
C GLY A 697 25.63 18.02 12.35
N LYS A 698 25.75 18.85 13.41
CA LYS A 698 24.58 19.48 14.05
C LYS A 698 23.83 20.41 13.08
N TYR A 699 22.50 20.44 13.16
CA TYR A 699 21.60 21.21 12.27
C TYR A 699 21.53 20.75 10.82
N SER A 700 22.14 19.62 10.45
CA SER A 700 21.82 18.98 9.17
C SER A 700 20.40 18.40 9.22
N LEU A 701 19.76 18.18 8.06
CA LEU A 701 18.45 17.53 8.01
C LEU A 701 18.50 16.10 8.56
N GLU A 702 19.63 15.40 8.43
CA GLU A 702 19.84 14.09 9.08
C GLU A 702 19.92 14.20 10.60
N TRP A 703 20.49 15.29 11.13
CA TRP A 703 20.49 15.56 12.56
C TRP A 703 19.08 15.85 13.08
N GLY A 704 18.30 16.68 12.37
CA GLY A 704 16.90 16.95 12.69
C GLY A 704 16.06 15.67 12.70
N LEU A 705 16.18 14.87 11.63
CA LEU A 705 15.55 13.56 11.52
C LEU A 705 15.93 12.61 12.66
N ARG A 706 17.22 12.61 13.05
CA ARG A 706 17.70 11.81 14.19
C ARG A 706 17.08 12.29 15.50
N LYS A 707 17.03 13.60 15.75
CA LYS A 707 16.44 14.16 16.97
C LYS A 707 14.96 13.83 17.11
N ILE A 708 14.19 13.95 16.03
CA ILE A 708 12.76 13.59 16.02
C ILE A 708 12.56 12.09 16.28
N THR A 709 13.43 11.24 15.75
CA THR A 709 13.29 9.78 15.90
C THR A 709 13.92 9.22 17.19
N GLU A 710 14.82 9.95 17.86
CA GLU A 710 15.46 9.56 19.12
C GLU A 710 14.82 10.20 20.35
N GLY A 711 14.30 11.42 20.29
CA GLY A 711 13.74 12.18 21.42
C GLY A 711 12.40 11.68 21.98
N ILE A 712 11.99 10.47 21.60
CA ILE A 712 10.70 9.84 21.92
C ILE A 712 10.92 8.51 22.69
N GLY A 713 12.17 8.16 22.97
CA GLY A 713 12.57 6.94 23.67
C GLY A 713 12.61 7.07 25.18
#